data_AF-B1FWM4-F1
#
_entry.id   AF-B1FWM4-F1
#
_cell.length_a   1.000
_cell.length_b   1.000
_cell.length_c   1.000
_cell.angle_alpha   90.00
_cell.angle_beta   90.00
_cell.angle_gamma   90.00
#
_symmetry.space_group_name_H-M   'P 1'
#
loop_
_entity.id
_entity.type
_entity.pdbx_description
1 polymer ?
#
loop_
_entity_poly.entity_id
_entity_poly.type
_entity_poly.pdbx_seq_one_letter_code
_entity_poly.pdbx_strand_id
1 'polypeptide(L)'
;MFGSAVARIKDALTDDPPSQSLSEYQAFRARLIARDAVQRRIEEAWAEASAVADPWTRRLLPKKGLAYGRHVIRALRIEALAVLEIRAVRETDETVPECVYARRALRLSANVSLQFTRATKIFLGILGMFMPLVWWRHVATGLRVIGTLEGRQLVFRNYARTMMVNRPSLQPGLDYLLRHFTSPRSEKALSAVAHLDLRTVRNARLLGLDTAEALKEFWDAWHGFSAEKLAVFAELRVIRTAEEVAWFSPWRHERRDSSTTPAVDAQARRSIARLLALGVPRERTVKLIEFWHRCAPEDLNRSLEVLATRGYDDVAQIFEALGQTLWRARAARNWDFVVDVVGAGDIHRIALFDRLLEADTLPDTDAIRALQVRGATLDELAHVQTFLLMVCDRRKEPTRVIALLLAQPHTLSIKQLAECRSYTSHRSEDELEQFLDVLARHGFGTAEGVLAFQNIYQSWVKTSNVSRLLALYRGLRDISNDPHDAAAWVADVGEKHLDSLELLVKAMEITDRAAFQGIRPFARVAKAVLAWVIDDRGLRTIEALRTWRRTAVGVEQVDDYEGNPVFQVLLDDADARGDFGHVNRNMSAFWSALWREREAIIGRPRAGNEETEMGAYWSRARETEANLSRRALPQLQHQLQATGGLLASGLIRAAWQDAPTYGRELAAFNDEVEALLKGRGPVAAELTGLQADAISAVYGIDLSGSDACWAGVAGLQQHLAGMALGPYTMCFEHRRIEMTGQIDRRGIDALLEAFGYGRRFREVIGVDAGSAWERLSPKQMREGERSVSPQTLHRHLGVLLGALPETISDALENEVEMLGLETHEPARHQLAANRIKDFFEVELGDLLPQAATTLAAKLDEVTTDALIRRLVGTPVEAPELVERVNEALTQTARRVRQVYGRWIHQQLDAFTGAASGAGAREYRAIVSKHGAAYFAKAATKICSADNERMWREPRQAHLLVFDEPGRRLVAMAILYFEYIAAIDAKTPTLVMRAINTVADADNGHDAESIVSAFLSVGKQIAEDNNLAAFAVPDNTDQHLLSNRNDIVAGIEACYVGVHTRYSESFHPESKASMPPYAVNLRSGELFYGYEHGRAPVHTLHVLWVPACESPTPMTDDATNVARALLAESN
;
A
#
# COMPACT_ATOMS: atom_id res chain seq x y z
N MET A 1 -73.62 45.32 -9.17
CA MET A 1 -72.72 44.73 -10.19
C MET A 1 -72.12 43.35 -9.80
N PHE A 2 -72.76 42.57 -8.91
CA PHE A 2 -72.22 41.26 -8.46
C PHE A 2 -73.04 40.03 -8.91
N GLY A 3 -74.06 40.21 -9.75
CA GLY A 3 -74.88 39.11 -10.29
C GLY A 3 -74.42 38.53 -11.64
N SER A 4 -73.48 39.17 -12.33
CA SER A 4 -73.11 38.82 -13.72
C SER A 4 -71.87 37.93 -13.87
N ALA A 5 -71.07 37.72 -12.82
CA ALA A 5 -69.80 37.00 -12.90
C ALA A 5 -69.93 35.51 -12.55
N VAL A 6 -70.91 35.13 -11.72
CA VAL A 6 -71.09 33.73 -11.28
C VAL A 6 -71.84 32.89 -12.32
N ALA A 7 -72.71 33.51 -13.12
CA ALA A 7 -73.38 32.83 -14.24
C ALA A 7 -72.39 32.44 -15.35
N ARG A 8 -71.43 33.33 -15.70
CA ARG A 8 -70.46 33.07 -16.78
C ARG A 8 -69.39 32.01 -16.46
N ILE A 9 -69.17 31.65 -15.20
CA ILE A 9 -68.22 30.59 -14.81
C ILE A 9 -68.87 29.21 -14.85
N LYS A 10 -70.19 29.14 -14.66
CA LYS A 10 -70.93 27.87 -14.78
C LYS A 10 -71.09 27.47 -16.24
N ASP A 11 -71.33 28.43 -17.13
CA ASP A 11 -71.47 28.17 -18.57
C ASP A 11 -70.15 27.70 -19.22
N ALA A 12 -68.98 28.13 -18.73
CA ALA A 12 -67.68 27.70 -19.27
C ALA A 12 -67.19 26.30 -18.83
N LEU A 13 -67.94 25.60 -17.97
CA LEU A 13 -67.64 24.23 -17.52
C LEU A 13 -68.64 23.18 -18.04
N THR A 14 -69.64 23.60 -18.82
CA THR A 14 -70.68 22.73 -19.41
C THR A 14 -70.93 22.99 -20.89
N ASP A 15 -69.94 23.48 -21.64
CA ASP A 15 -69.93 23.28 -23.09
C ASP A 15 -69.35 21.89 -23.38
N ASP A 16 -70.21 20.88 -23.42
CA ASP A 16 -69.90 19.69 -24.21
C ASP A 16 -69.76 20.18 -25.66
N PRO A 17 -68.55 20.13 -26.25
CA PRO A 17 -68.42 20.59 -27.62
C PRO A 17 -69.14 19.55 -28.52
N PRO A 18 -69.55 19.92 -29.75
CA PRO A 18 -70.34 19.06 -30.62
C PRO A 18 -69.75 17.64 -30.69
N SER A 19 -70.58 16.60 -30.85
CA SER A 19 -70.18 15.18 -30.78
C SER A 19 -68.90 14.82 -31.56
N GLN A 20 -68.57 15.58 -32.60
CA GLN A 20 -67.27 15.55 -33.32
C GLN A 20 -66.05 15.84 -32.43
N SER A 21 -66.10 16.81 -31.53
CA SER A 21 -64.99 17.19 -30.63
C SER A 21 -64.64 16.14 -29.57
N LEU A 22 -65.61 15.33 -29.14
CA LEU A 22 -65.40 14.27 -28.15
C LEU A 22 -64.74 13.05 -28.82
N SER A 23 -65.18 12.69 -30.03
CA SER A 23 -64.57 11.60 -30.81
C SER A 23 -63.13 11.97 -31.22
N GLU A 24 -62.89 13.22 -31.60
CA GLU A 24 -61.55 13.74 -31.90
C GLU A 24 -60.63 13.75 -30.68
N TYR A 25 -61.13 14.13 -29.50
CA TYR A 25 -60.37 14.05 -28.25
C TYR A 25 -60.04 12.60 -27.85
N GLN A 26 -60.98 11.67 -28.06
CA GLN A 26 -60.75 10.24 -27.82
C GLN A 26 -59.69 9.68 -28.79
N ALA A 27 -59.75 10.06 -30.06
CA ALA A 27 -58.73 9.71 -31.06
C ALA A 27 -57.36 10.32 -30.73
N PHE A 28 -57.32 11.56 -30.23
CA PHE A 28 -56.09 12.19 -29.73
C PHE A 28 -55.48 11.42 -28.55
N ARG A 29 -56.31 11.05 -27.56
CA ARG A 29 -55.88 10.26 -26.39
C ARG A 29 -55.37 8.87 -26.81
N ALA A 30 -56.06 8.19 -27.71
CA ALA A 30 -55.65 6.89 -28.21
C ALA A 30 -54.30 6.96 -28.96
N ARG A 31 -54.13 7.95 -29.84
CA ARG A 31 -52.87 8.20 -30.56
C ARG A 31 -51.70 8.51 -29.62
N LEU A 32 -51.93 9.32 -28.58
CA LEU A 32 -50.89 9.64 -27.60
C LEU A 32 -50.47 8.42 -26.78
N ILE A 33 -51.44 7.64 -26.29
CA ILE A 33 -51.15 6.43 -25.51
C ILE A 33 -50.42 5.39 -26.37
N ALA A 34 -50.74 5.31 -27.67
CA ALA A 34 -50.12 4.38 -28.59
C ALA A 34 -48.65 4.72 -28.96
N ARG A 35 -48.12 5.87 -28.54
CA ARG A 35 -46.71 6.22 -28.78
C ARG A 35 -45.78 5.35 -27.94
N ASP A 36 -44.71 4.84 -28.55
CA ASP A 36 -43.71 3.97 -27.89
C ASP A 36 -43.10 4.59 -26.64
N ALA A 37 -42.87 5.91 -26.64
CA ALA A 37 -42.33 6.62 -25.47
C ALA A 37 -43.29 6.59 -24.26
N VAL A 38 -44.61 6.54 -24.51
CA VAL A 38 -45.64 6.47 -23.46
C VAL A 38 -45.78 5.06 -22.94
N GLN A 39 -45.78 4.08 -23.85
CA GLN A 39 -45.82 2.67 -23.47
C GLN A 39 -44.60 2.28 -22.61
N ARG A 40 -43.39 2.68 -23.03
CA ARG A 40 -42.17 2.47 -22.23
C ARG A 40 -42.26 3.09 -20.83
N ARG A 41 -42.75 4.33 -20.71
CA ARG A 41 -42.94 4.96 -19.39
C ARG A 41 -43.98 4.27 -18.52
N ILE A 42 -45.03 3.72 -19.11
CA ILE A 42 -46.03 2.93 -18.38
C ILE A 42 -45.39 1.63 -17.88
N GLU A 43 -44.57 0.97 -18.71
CA GLU A 43 -43.84 -0.25 -18.36
C GLU A 43 -42.79 -0.03 -17.28
N GLU A 44 -41.96 1.01 -17.40
CA GLU A 44 -40.95 1.39 -16.40
C GLU A 44 -41.59 1.70 -15.04
N ALA A 45 -42.62 2.55 -15.01
CA ALA A 45 -43.32 2.90 -13.77
C ALA A 45 -44.02 1.70 -13.12
N TRP A 46 -44.43 0.71 -13.92
CA TRP A 46 -44.99 -0.54 -13.43
C TRP A 46 -43.91 -1.50 -12.92
N ALA A 47 -42.78 -1.59 -13.60
CA ALA A 47 -41.64 -2.40 -13.19
C ALA A 47 -41.10 -1.93 -11.83
N GLU A 48 -40.98 -0.61 -11.64
CA GLU A 48 -40.59 0.00 -10.36
C GLU A 48 -41.61 -0.31 -9.25
N ALA A 49 -42.92 -0.13 -9.53
CA ALA A 49 -43.97 -0.43 -8.56
C ALA A 49 -44.07 -1.94 -8.22
N SER A 50 -43.74 -2.81 -9.17
CA SER A 50 -43.77 -4.26 -8.99
C SER A 50 -42.54 -4.77 -8.22
N ALA A 51 -41.35 -4.22 -8.50
CA ALA A 51 -40.11 -4.57 -7.80
C ALA A 51 -40.15 -4.22 -6.29
N VAL A 52 -40.92 -3.19 -5.92
CA VAL A 52 -41.19 -2.84 -4.52
C VAL A 52 -42.11 -3.88 -3.83
N ALA A 53 -42.99 -4.54 -4.59
CA ALA A 53 -43.92 -5.54 -4.05
C ALA A 53 -43.30 -6.96 -3.99
N ASP A 54 -42.43 -7.29 -4.94
CA ASP A 54 -41.62 -8.52 -4.95
C ASP A 54 -40.34 -8.29 -5.78
N PRO A 55 -39.15 -8.21 -5.15
CA PRO A 55 -37.88 -7.98 -5.84
C PRO A 55 -37.47 -9.10 -6.80
N TRP A 56 -38.05 -10.30 -6.65
CA TRP A 56 -37.59 -11.51 -7.32
C TRP A 56 -38.50 -11.97 -8.47
N THR A 57 -39.68 -11.35 -8.66
CA THR A 57 -40.56 -11.64 -9.80
C THR A 57 -41.01 -10.39 -10.56
N ARG A 58 -40.67 -10.30 -11.86
CA ARG A 58 -41.24 -9.30 -12.77
C ARG A 58 -42.71 -9.65 -13.05
N ARG A 59 -43.64 -8.96 -12.38
CA ARG A 59 -45.07 -9.07 -12.69
C ARG A 59 -45.38 -8.40 -14.04
N LEU A 60 -46.00 -9.15 -14.95
CA LEU A 60 -46.44 -8.66 -16.26
C LEU A 60 -47.45 -7.50 -16.11
N LEU A 61 -47.38 -6.53 -17.03
CA LEU A 61 -48.26 -5.36 -17.05
C LEU A 61 -49.74 -5.78 -17.22
N PRO A 62 -50.64 -5.50 -16.28
CA PRO A 62 -52.04 -5.88 -16.39
C PRO A 62 -52.73 -5.08 -17.51
N LYS A 63 -53.48 -5.75 -18.40
CA LYS A 63 -54.12 -5.13 -19.58
C LYS A 63 -55.24 -4.13 -19.23
N LYS A 64 -55.86 -4.23 -18.03
CA LYS A 64 -56.95 -3.37 -17.55
C LYS A 64 -56.95 -3.30 -16.01
N GLY A 65 -57.48 -2.23 -15.42
CA GLY A 65 -57.65 -2.09 -13.96
C GLY A 65 -57.28 -0.69 -13.43
N LEU A 66 -57.69 -0.37 -12.20
CA LEU A 66 -57.51 0.95 -11.58
C LEU A 66 -56.03 1.36 -11.43
N ALA A 67 -55.14 0.41 -11.11
CA ALA A 67 -53.70 0.67 -10.98
C ALA A 67 -53.07 0.99 -12.35
N TYR A 68 -53.30 0.14 -13.35
CA TYR A 68 -52.90 0.38 -14.75
C TYR A 68 -53.43 1.73 -15.26
N GLY A 69 -54.72 2.02 -15.03
CA GLY A 69 -55.36 3.28 -15.39
C GLY A 69 -54.67 4.51 -14.78
N ARG A 70 -54.12 4.43 -13.56
CA ARG A 70 -53.39 5.55 -12.94
C ARG A 70 -52.05 5.81 -13.63
N HIS A 71 -51.28 4.78 -13.97
CA HIS A 71 -50.02 4.92 -14.71
C HIS A 71 -50.25 5.45 -16.12
N VAL A 72 -51.26 4.92 -16.82
CA VAL A 72 -51.67 5.38 -18.16
C VAL A 72 -52.12 6.84 -18.15
N ILE A 73 -52.95 7.24 -17.18
CA ILE A 73 -53.41 8.64 -17.06
C ILE A 73 -52.25 9.59 -16.77
N ARG A 74 -51.29 9.19 -15.93
CA ARG A 74 -50.11 10.00 -15.62
C ARG A 74 -49.21 10.14 -16.85
N ALA A 75 -48.90 9.04 -17.54
CA ALA A 75 -48.08 9.07 -18.76
C ALA A 75 -48.73 9.89 -19.89
N LEU A 76 -50.06 9.75 -20.07
CA LEU A 76 -50.84 10.58 -20.99
C LEU A 76 -50.72 12.08 -20.68
N ARG A 77 -50.78 12.46 -19.40
CA ARG A 77 -50.68 13.87 -18.98
C ARG A 77 -49.27 14.44 -19.19
N ILE A 78 -48.23 13.64 -18.95
CA ILE A 78 -46.85 14.06 -19.20
C ILE A 78 -46.62 14.30 -20.71
N GLU A 79 -47.20 13.49 -21.58
CA GLU A 79 -47.10 13.76 -23.01
C GLU A 79 -48.00 14.91 -23.49
N ALA A 80 -49.19 15.06 -22.92
CA ALA A 80 -50.01 16.25 -23.17
C ALA A 80 -49.28 17.53 -22.78
N LEU A 81 -48.49 17.49 -21.70
CA LEU A 81 -47.57 18.56 -21.32
C LEU A 81 -46.51 18.81 -22.40
N ALA A 82 -45.83 17.77 -22.88
CA ALA A 82 -44.82 17.89 -23.94
C ALA A 82 -45.39 18.50 -25.24
N VAL A 83 -46.62 18.14 -25.62
CA VAL A 83 -47.32 18.72 -26.79
C VAL A 83 -47.49 20.23 -26.66
N LEU A 84 -47.83 20.75 -25.47
CA LEU A 84 -47.94 22.19 -25.24
C LEU A 84 -46.58 22.89 -25.18
N GLU A 85 -45.56 22.24 -24.61
CA GLU A 85 -44.21 22.82 -24.49
C GLU A 85 -43.50 22.96 -25.84
N ILE A 86 -43.59 21.95 -26.71
CA ILE A 86 -42.98 21.98 -28.05
C ILE A 86 -43.59 23.09 -28.92
N ARG A 87 -44.89 23.36 -28.77
CA ARG A 87 -45.60 24.36 -29.58
C ARG A 87 -45.50 25.78 -29.03
N ALA A 88 -45.39 25.94 -27.71
CA ALA A 88 -45.11 27.23 -27.09
C ALA A 88 -43.75 27.84 -27.53
N VAL A 89 -42.82 27.03 -28.03
CA VAL A 89 -41.50 27.46 -28.55
C VAL A 89 -41.56 27.91 -30.02
N ARG A 90 -42.56 27.48 -30.80
CA ARG A 90 -42.63 27.71 -32.26
C ARG A 90 -43.55 28.87 -32.68
N GLU A 91 -44.00 29.73 -31.75
CA GLU A 91 -44.92 30.87 -31.99
C GLU A 91 -46.07 30.55 -32.98
N THR A 92 -46.72 29.41 -32.79
CA THR A 92 -47.87 28.99 -33.62
C THR A 92 -49.18 29.19 -32.86
N ASP A 93 -50.22 29.57 -33.60
CA ASP A 93 -51.54 30.00 -33.11
C ASP A 93 -52.14 28.98 -32.11
N GLU A 94 -52.65 29.45 -30.97
CA GLU A 94 -53.20 28.60 -29.88
C GLU A 94 -54.49 27.86 -30.28
N THR A 95 -54.99 28.11 -31.50
CA THR A 95 -56.23 27.60 -32.08
C THR A 95 -56.11 26.19 -32.66
N VAL A 96 -54.90 25.59 -32.70
CA VAL A 96 -54.72 24.23 -33.24
C VAL A 96 -55.41 23.18 -32.35
N PRO A 97 -56.25 22.27 -32.89
CA PRO A 97 -57.06 21.32 -32.12
C PRO A 97 -56.28 20.48 -31.09
N GLU A 98 -55.05 20.08 -31.43
CA GLU A 98 -54.19 19.29 -30.52
C GLU A 98 -53.78 20.06 -29.25
N CYS A 99 -53.63 21.39 -29.31
CA CYS A 99 -53.35 22.21 -28.13
C CYS A 99 -54.57 22.31 -27.22
N VAL A 100 -55.77 22.45 -27.79
CA VAL A 100 -57.04 22.42 -27.05
C VAL A 100 -57.22 21.07 -26.33
N TYR A 101 -56.92 19.96 -27.01
CA TYR A 101 -56.99 18.62 -26.45
C TYR A 101 -55.92 18.36 -25.37
N ALA A 102 -54.70 18.86 -25.54
CA ALA A 102 -53.66 18.78 -24.53
C ALA A 102 -54.01 19.61 -23.26
N ARG A 103 -54.57 20.81 -23.42
CA ARG A 103 -55.10 21.61 -22.30
C ARG A 103 -56.21 20.89 -21.56
N ARG A 104 -57.12 20.22 -22.29
CA ARG A 104 -58.18 19.38 -21.71
C ARG A 104 -57.62 18.21 -20.90
N ALA A 105 -56.60 17.52 -21.40
CA ALA A 105 -55.94 16.41 -20.69
C ALA A 105 -55.26 16.85 -19.37
N LEU A 106 -54.71 18.07 -19.36
CA LEU A 106 -54.09 18.71 -18.20
C LEU A 106 -55.09 19.45 -17.29
N ARG A 107 -56.38 19.50 -17.65
CA ARG A 107 -57.42 20.28 -16.94
C ARG A 107 -57.05 21.75 -16.77
N LEU A 108 -56.54 22.37 -17.83
CA LEU A 108 -56.29 23.81 -17.92
C LEU A 108 -57.53 24.48 -18.53
N SER A 109 -58.11 25.47 -17.85
CA SER A 109 -59.22 26.24 -18.42
C SER A 109 -58.72 27.14 -19.55
N ALA A 110 -59.60 27.54 -20.48
CA ALA A 110 -59.24 28.42 -21.60
C ALA A 110 -58.64 29.77 -21.11
N ASN A 111 -59.07 30.25 -19.95
CA ASN A 111 -58.67 31.53 -19.37
C ASN A 111 -57.29 31.51 -18.68
N VAL A 112 -56.64 30.35 -18.55
CA VAL A 112 -55.28 30.26 -17.99
C VAL A 112 -54.27 30.56 -19.08
N SER A 113 -53.65 31.74 -19.05
CA SER A 113 -52.63 32.08 -20.05
C SER A 113 -51.37 31.23 -19.88
N LEU A 114 -50.89 30.66 -20.98
CA LEU A 114 -49.62 29.92 -21.04
C LEU A 114 -48.42 30.83 -21.31
N GLN A 115 -48.66 32.11 -21.61
CA GLN A 115 -47.62 33.12 -21.83
C GLN A 115 -47.96 34.43 -21.12
N PHE A 116 -47.01 34.93 -20.32
CA PHE A 116 -47.14 36.25 -19.69
C PHE A 116 -46.62 37.35 -20.62
N THR A 117 -47.32 38.47 -20.67
CA THR A 117 -46.86 39.69 -21.35
C THR A 117 -45.58 40.22 -20.70
N ARG A 118 -44.79 41.05 -21.40
CA ARG A 118 -43.57 41.66 -20.82
C ARG A 118 -43.88 42.43 -19.52
N ALA A 119 -44.99 43.17 -19.48
CA ALA A 119 -45.42 43.90 -18.28
C ALA A 119 -45.73 42.96 -17.11
N THR A 120 -46.46 41.87 -17.34
CA THR A 120 -46.75 40.86 -16.32
C THR A 120 -45.48 40.16 -15.84
N LYS A 121 -44.52 39.88 -16.72
CA LYS A 121 -43.22 39.28 -16.35
C LYS A 121 -42.40 40.19 -15.42
N ILE A 122 -42.34 41.49 -15.72
CA ILE A 122 -41.64 42.48 -14.90
C ILE A 122 -42.31 42.62 -13.53
N PHE A 123 -43.64 42.74 -13.49
CA PHE A 123 -44.41 42.84 -12.25
C PHE A 123 -44.21 41.61 -11.36
N LEU A 124 -44.32 40.40 -11.91
CA LEU A 124 -44.13 39.16 -11.15
C LEU A 124 -42.68 38.98 -10.67
N GLY A 125 -41.68 39.44 -11.44
CA GLY A 125 -40.28 39.42 -11.05
C GLY A 125 -39.99 40.35 -9.86
N ILE A 126 -40.51 41.58 -9.88
CA ILE A 126 -40.42 42.53 -8.76
C ILE A 126 -41.14 41.97 -7.52
N LEU A 127 -42.35 41.44 -7.70
CA LEU A 127 -43.13 40.87 -6.59
C LEU A 127 -42.41 39.66 -5.96
N GLY A 128 -41.81 38.79 -6.77
CA GLY A 128 -41.05 37.64 -6.29
C GLY A 128 -39.74 38.00 -5.57
N MET A 129 -39.08 39.10 -5.97
CA MET A 129 -37.82 39.56 -5.39
C MET A 129 -38.02 40.28 -4.05
N PHE A 130 -39.03 41.15 -3.94
CA PHE A 130 -39.22 42.02 -2.76
C PHE A 130 -40.36 41.59 -1.83
N MET A 131 -41.31 40.78 -2.30
CA MET A 131 -42.52 40.39 -1.56
C MET A 131 -42.84 38.89 -1.79
N PRO A 132 -41.92 37.96 -1.46
CA PRO A 132 -42.02 36.55 -1.82
C PRO A 132 -43.28 35.85 -1.26
N LEU A 133 -43.77 36.27 -0.08
CA LEU A 133 -45.02 35.75 0.49
C LEU A 133 -46.26 36.15 -0.33
N VAL A 134 -46.30 37.40 -0.78
CA VAL A 134 -47.41 37.94 -1.61
C VAL A 134 -47.37 37.31 -2.99
N TRP A 135 -46.17 37.17 -3.57
CA TRP A 135 -45.94 36.43 -4.80
C TRP A 135 -46.43 34.99 -4.69
N TRP A 136 -46.05 34.25 -3.65
CA TRP A 136 -46.47 32.87 -3.48
C TRP A 136 -47.98 32.73 -3.33
N ARG A 137 -48.65 33.62 -2.59
CA ARG A 137 -50.13 33.62 -2.46
C ARG A 137 -50.83 33.87 -3.79
N HIS A 138 -50.29 34.78 -4.60
CA HIS A 138 -50.77 35.05 -5.95
C HIS A 138 -50.63 33.80 -6.84
N VAL A 139 -49.44 33.20 -6.84
CA VAL A 139 -49.15 31.97 -7.59
C VAL A 139 -50.02 30.80 -7.11
N ALA A 140 -50.13 30.56 -5.80
CA ALA A 140 -50.91 29.49 -5.20
C ALA A 140 -52.40 29.60 -5.55
N THR A 141 -52.95 30.82 -5.57
CA THR A 141 -54.34 31.07 -5.99
C THR A 141 -54.53 30.69 -7.46
N GLY A 142 -53.62 31.09 -8.34
CA GLY A 142 -53.66 30.72 -9.77
C GLY A 142 -53.49 29.22 -10.02
N LEU A 143 -52.62 28.56 -9.26
CA LEU A 143 -52.38 27.12 -9.40
C LEU A 143 -53.54 26.26 -8.87
N ARG A 144 -54.26 26.70 -7.83
CA ARG A 144 -55.38 25.93 -7.24
C ARG A 144 -56.54 25.69 -8.20
N VAL A 145 -56.70 26.54 -9.22
CA VAL A 145 -57.75 26.40 -10.24
C VAL A 145 -57.43 25.26 -11.24
N ILE A 146 -56.17 24.83 -11.32
CA ILE A 146 -55.71 23.81 -12.27
C ILE A 146 -55.85 22.43 -11.65
N GLY A 147 -56.48 21.49 -12.35
CA GLY A 147 -56.86 20.19 -11.81
C GLY A 147 -55.77 19.11 -11.75
N THR A 148 -54.62 19.29 -12.42
CA THR A 148 -53.55 18.27 -12.51
C THR A 148 -52.20 18.79 -12.03
N LEU A 149 -51.32 17.91 -11.55
CA LEU A 149 -49.96 18.26 -11.12
C LEU A 149 -49.15 18.75 -12.32
N GLU A 150 -49.23 18.04 -13.44
CA GLU A 150 -48.51 18.33 -14.68
C GLU A 150 -48.91 19.70 -15.24
N GLY A 151 -50.21 20.03 -15.21
CA GLY A 151 -50.72 21.35 -15.60
C GLY A 151 -50.27 22.47 -14.64
N ARG A 152 -50.24 22.20 -13.32
CA ARG A 152 -49.73 23.17 -12.33
C ARG A 152 -48.22 23.40 -12.49
N GLN A 153 -47.45 22.36 -12.80
CA GLN A 153 -46.02 22.47 -13.09
C GLN A 153 -45.76 23.35 -14.32
N LEU A 154 -46.52 23.15 -15.41
CA LEU A 154 -46.43 23.98 -16.62
C LEU A 154 -46.64 25.47 -16.31
N VAL A 155 -47.73 25.78 -15.61
CA VAL A 155 -48.09 27.17 -15.29
C VAL A 155 -47.11 27.76 -14.25
N PHE A 156 -46.68 26.98 -13.27
CA PHE A 156 -45.69 27.40 -12.28
C PHE A 156 -44.34 27.74 -12.91
N ARG A 157 -43.89 26.99 -13.94
CA ARG A 157 -42.66 27.31 -14.68
C ARG A 157 -42.68 28.72 -15.26
N ASN A 158 -43.84 29.20 -15.71
CA ASN A 158 -43.97 30.57 -16.23
C ASN A 158 -43.86 31.62 -15.11
N TYR A 159 -44.39 31.35 -13.92
CA TYR A 159 -44.19 32.20 -12.75
C TYR A 159 -42.72 32.19 -12.29
N ALA A 160 -42.10 31.01 -12.20
CA ALA A 160 -40.71 30.85 -11.77
C ALA A 160 -39.68 31.42 -12.76
N ARG A 161 -39.94 31.38 -14.08
CA ARG A 161 -39.07 31.98 -15.12
C ARG A 161 -38.88 33.50 -14.96
N THR A 162 -39.79 34.17 -14.26
CA THR A 162 -39.70 35.62 -13.99
C THR A 162 -38.81 35.98 -12.81
N MET A 163 -38.34 34.99 -12.03
CA MET A 163 -37.37 35.20 -10.95
C MET A 163 -35.94 35.21 -11.50
N MET A 164 -35.13 36.17 -11.03
CA MET A 164 -33.75 36.37 -11.47
C MET A 164 -32.74 35.42 -10.81
N VAL A 165 -33.05 34.82 -9.66
CA VAL A 165 -32.14 33.94 -8.89
C VAL A 165 -32.90 32.70 -8.38
N ASN A 166 -32.26 31.52 -8.42
CA ASN A 166 -32.76 30.22 -7.95
C ASN A 166 -34.21 29.90 -8.35
N ARG A 167 -34.43 29.50 -9.61
CA ARG A 167 -35.76 29.18 -10.13
C ARG A 167 -36.35 27.95 -9.41
N PRO A 168 -37.36 28.10 -8.53
CA PRO A 168 -37.94 26.95 -7.84
C PRO A 168 -38.70 26.07 -8.83
N SER A 169 -38.74 24.77 -8.56
CA SER A 169 -39.59 23.81 -9.30
C SER A 169 -40.74 23.37 -8.41
N LEU A 170 -41.94 23.20 -8.99
CA LEU A 170 -43.09 22.69 -8.24
C LEU A 170 -42.94 21.18 -8.03
N GLN A 171 -42.33 20.83 -6.90
CA GLN A 171 -42.14 19.45 -6.47
C GLN A 171 -43.45 18.82 -5.96
N PRO A 172 -43.63 17.49 -6.02
CA PRO A 172 -44.85 16.82 -5.55
C PRO A 172 -45.21 17.12 -4.09
N GLY A 173 -44.24 17.31 -3.20
CA GLY A 173 -44.48 17.70 -1.81
C GLY A 173 -45.11 19.08 -1.70
N LEU A 174 -44.54 20.07 -2.39
CA LEU A 174 -45.07 21.44 -2.46
C LEU A 174 -46.45 21.50 -3.13
N ASP A 175 -46.71 20.66 -4.12
CA ASP A 175 -48.06 20.50 -4.71
C ASP A 175 -49.08 19.94 -3.71
N TYR A 176 -48.67 18.94 -2.92
CA TYR A 176 -49.52 18.36 -1.89
C TYR A 176 -49.85 19.39 -0.81
N LEU A 177 -48.87 20.19 -0.40
CA LEU A 177 -49.02 21.32 0.52
C LEU A 177 -50.05 22.33 0.01
N LEU A 178 -49.89 22.79 -1.23
CA LEU A 178 -50.79 23.78 -1.87
C LEU A 178 -52.28 23.40 -1.82
N ARG A 179 -52.56 22.09 -1.87
CA ARG A 179 -53.92 21.54 -1.96
C ARG A 179 -54.55 21.20 -0.62
N HIS A 180 -53.72 20.98 0.39
CA HIS A 180 -54.16 20.31 1.60
C HIS A 180 -53.82 21.05 2.89
N PHE A 181 -52.94 22.04 2.81
CA PHE A 181 -52.59 22.90 3.92
C PHE A 181 -53.02 24.34 3.64
N THR A 182 -53.22 25.09 4.71
CA THR A 182 -53.45 26.54 4.60
C THR A 182 -52.21 27.23 4.02
N SER A 183 -52.41 28.34 3.30
CA SER A 183 -51.29 29.06 2.69
C SER A 183 -50.41 29.71 3.77
N PRO A 184 -49.07 29.68 3.61
CA PRO A 184 -48.16 30.30 4.58
C PRO A 184 -48.54 31.76 4.91
N ARG A 185 -48.46 32.09 6.19
CA ARG A 185 -48.67 33.44 6.74
C ARG A 185 -47.37 34.19 7.03
N SER A 186 -46.23 33.50 7.01
CA SER A 186 -44.91 34.09 7.17
C SER A 186 -43.94 33.61 6.09
N GLU A 187 -42.93 34.43 5.79
CA GLU A 187 -41.83 34.05 4.90
C GLU A 187 -41.00 32.90 5.47
N LYS A 188 -40.87 32.84 6.80
CA LYS A 188 -40.18 31.74 7.50
C LYS A 188 -40.87 30.39 7.29
N ALA A 189 -42.20 30.36 7.32
CA ALA A 189 -42.98 29.15 7.01
C ALA A 189 -42.90 28.80 5.53
N LEU A 190 -42.96 29.79 4.64
CA LEU A 190 -42.81 29.60 3.20
C LEU A 190 -41.45 28.98 2.83
N SER A 191 -40.37 29.46 3.43
CA SER A 191 -39.01 28.93 3.23
C SER A 191 -38.85 27.50 3.73
N ALA A 192 -39.38 27.17 4.93
CA ALA A 192 -39.31 25.82 5.49
C ALA A 192 -40.07 24.79 4.63
N VAL A 193 -41.25 25.18 4.14
CA VAL A 193 -42.16 24.32 3.36
C VAL A 193 -41.66 24.06 1.93
N ALA A 194 -40.81 24.94 1.39
CA ALA A 194 -40.28 24.83 0.02
C ALA A 194 -39.34 23.62 -0.20
N HIS A 195 -38.76 23.08 0.88
CA HIS A 195 -37.77 22.00 0.82
C HIS A 195 -38.29 20.63 1.33
N LEU A 196 -39.56 20.54 1.72
CA LEU A 196 -40.14 19.29 2.24
C LEU A 196 -40.48 18.31 1.12
N ASP A 197 -40.08 17.06 1.30
CA ASP A 197 -40.49 15.98 0.40
C ASP A 197 -41.95 15.56 0.63
N LEU A 198 -42.53 14.83 -0.34
CA LEU A 198 -43.93 14.43 -0.31
C LEU A 198 -44.28 13.50 0.87
N ARG A 199 -43.37 12.63 1.31
CA ARG A 199 -43.63 11.67 2.39
C ARG A 199 -43.65 12.37 3.74
N THR A 200 -42.69 13.25 3.99
CA THR A 200 -42.66 14.07 5.21
C THR A 200 -43.94 14.87 5.39
N VAL A 201 -44.42 15.53 4.33
CA VAL A 201 -45.68 16.30 4.37
C VAL A 201 -46.90 15.39 4.63
N ARG A 202 -46.92 14.20 4.02
CA ARG A 202 -48.01 13.23 4.25
C ARG A 202 -48.02 12.73 5.69
N ASN A 203 -46.85 12.44 6.26
CA ASN A 203 -46.72 12.03 7.66
C ASN A 203 -47.22 13.14 8.60
N ALA A 204 -46.80 14.39 8.38
CA ALA A 204 -47.33 15.54 9.12
C ALA A 204 -48.86 15.61 9.08
N ARG A 205 -49.47 15.38 7.92
CA ARG A 205 -50.93 15.37 7.78
C ARG A 205 -51.59 14.18 8.49
N LEU A 206 -50.97 13.00 8.42
CA LEU A 206 -51.43 11.81 9.16
C LEU A 206 -51.40 12.04 10.68
N LEU A 207 -50.47 12.85 11.15
CA LEU A 207 -50.32 13.25 12.55
C LEU A 207 -51.18 14.47 12.94
N GLY A 208 -52.12 14.87 12.07
CA GLY A 208 -53.13 15.88 12.37
C GLY A 208 -52.77 17.32 12.02
N LEU A 209 -51.67 17.58 11.32
CA LEU A 209 -51.27 18.93 10.91
C LEU A 209 -52.00 19.38 9.62
N ASP A 210 -52.53 20.59 9.64
CA ASP A 210 -53.29 21.21 8.53
C ASP A 210 -52.86 22.64 8.18
N THR A 211 -51.92 23.23 8.95
CA THR A 211 -51.36 24.56 8.71
C THR A 211 -49.90 24.53 8.25
N ALA A 212 -49.52 25.51 7.43
CA ALA A 212 -48.14 25.66 6.97
C ALA A 212 -47.17 26.05 8.08
N GLU A 213 -47.66 26.73 9.12
CA GLU A 213 -46.89 27.16 10.28
C GLU A 213 -46.48 25.95 11.14
N ALA A 214 -47.42 25.05 11.45
CA ALA A 214 -47.14 23.85 12.26
C ALA A 214 -46.19 22.87 11.56
N LEU A 215 -46.16 22.86 10.23
CA LEU A 215 -45.21 22.07 9.46
C LEU A 215 -43.76 22.46 9.69
N LYS A 216 -43.50 23.74 10.00
CA LYS A 216 -42.16 24.19 10.31
C LYS A 216 -41.70 23.61 11.65
N GLU A 217 -42.53 23.70 12.69
CA GLU A 217 -42.21 23.18 14.02
C GLU A 217 -42.03 21.66 13.99
N PHE A 218 -42.89 20.97 13.23
CA PHE A 218 -42.76 19.55 12.96
C PHE A 218 -41.47 19.20 12.19
N TRP A 219 -41.12 19.98 11.17
CA TRP A 219 -39.87 19.78 10.44
C TRP A 219 -38.68 20.00 11.36
N ASP A 220 -38.65 21.10 12.11
CA ASP A 220 -37.57 21.37 13.06
C ASP A 220 -37.50 20.26 14.13
N ALA A 221 -38.61 19.58 14.44
CA ALA A 221 -38.64 18.42 15.34
C ALA A 221 -38.12 17.10 14.71
N TRP A 222 -38.33 16.90 13.42
CA TRP A 222 -38.02 15.65 12.69
C TRP A 222 -36.76 15.73 11.81
N HIS A 223 -36.24 16.93 11.56
CA HIS A 223 -35.12 17.16 10.65
C HIS A 223 -33.89 16.35 11.09
N GLY A 224 -33.44 15.43 10.23
CA GLY A 224 -32.36 14.49 10.51
C GLY A 224 -32.73 13.01 10.47
N PHE A 225 -34.03 12.68 10.37
CA PHE A 225 -34.51 11.29 10.31
C PHE A 225 -35.25 10.95 8.99
N SER A 226 -35.25 9.67 8.61
CA SER A 226 -35.84 9.17 7.36
C SER A 226 -37.38 9.17 7.38
N ALA A 227 -37.99 9.87 6.42
CA ALA A 227 -39.45 9.98 6.28
C ALA A 227 -40.15 8.61 6.15
N GLU A 228 -39.47 7.60 5.62
CA GLU A 228 -39.90 6.20 5.53
C GLU A 228 -40.16 5.61 6.92
N LYS A 229 -39.23 5.80 7.85
CA LYS A 229 -39.31 5.25 9.21
C LYS A 229 -40.44 5.92 9.99
N LEU A 230 -40.60 7.24 9.87
CA LEU A 230 -41.72 7.95 10.50
C LEU A 230 -43.07 7.45 9.99
N ALA A 231 -43.18 7.15 8.69
CA ALA A 231 -44.40 6.60 8.12
C ALA A 231 -44.74 5.25 8.79
N VAL A 232 -43.76 4.37 9.03
CA VAL A 232 -43.99 3.10 9.74
C VAL A 232 -44.49 3.34 11.17
N PHE A 233 -43.85 4.24 11.92
CA PHE A 233 -44.27 4.55 13.29
C PHE A 233 -45.66 5.20 13.36
N ALA A 234 -45.99 6.09 12.41
CA ALA A 234 -47.29 6.73 12.32
C ALA A 234 -48.39 5.74 11.91
N GLU A 235 -48.14 4.89 10.91
CA GLU A 235 -49.09 3.86 10.45
C GLU A 235 -49.42 2.84 11.54
N LEU A 236 -48.41 2.41 12.31
CA LEU A 236 -48.60 1.51 13.46
C LEU A 236 -49.15 2.23 14.71
N ARG A 237 -49.45 3.53 14.62
CA ARG A 237 -49.93 4.37 15.73
C ARG A 237 -49.01 4.35 16.96
N VAL A 238 -47.71 4.12 16.74
CA VAL A 238 -46.67 4.36 17.74
C VAL A 238 -46.61 5.86 18.01
N ILE A 239 -46.55 6.66 16.94
CA ILE A 239 -46.64 8.12 16.96
C ILE A 239 -48.01 8.51 16.41
N ARG A 240 -48.78 9.28 17.19
CA ARG A 240 -50.17 9.65 16.90
C ARG A 240 -50.35 11.14 16.71
N THR A 241 -49.53 11.94 17.37
CA THR A 241 -49.56 13.40 17.30
C THR A 241 -48.20 13.95 16.88
N ALA A 242 -48.19 15.20 16.42
CA ALA A 242 -46.94 15.89 16.08
C ALA A 242 -46.04 16.12 17.32
N GLU A 243 -46.61 16.23 18.51
CA GLU A 243 -45.85 16.39 19.77
C GLU A 243 -45.06 15.13 20.13
N GLU A 244 -45.63 13.94 19.90
CA GLU A 244 -44.97 12.66 20.16
C GLU A 244 -43.72 12.43 19.28
N VAL A 245 -43.55 13.21 18.21
CA VAL A 245 -42.30 13.22 17.40
C VAL A 245 -41.10 13.68 18.25
N ALA A 246 -41.34 14.43 19.33
CA ALA A 246 -40.28 14.80 20.27
C ALA A 246 -39.63 13.58 20.95
N TRP A 247 -40.28 12.41 20.98
CA TRP A 247 -39.68 11.17 21.50
C TRP A 247 -38.42 10.76 20.76
N PHE A 248 -38.23 11.20 19.51
CA PHE A 248 -37.00 10.94 18.75
C PHE A 248 -35.83 11.88 19.11
N SER A 249 -36.04 12.86 19.98
CA SER A 249 -35.03 13.89 20.28
C SER A 249 -33.66 13.37 20.72
N PRO A 250 -33.53 12.27 21.49
CA PRO A 250 -32.22 11.74 21.87
C PRO A 250 -31.30 11.38 20.69
N TRP A 251 -31.86 11.10 19.52
CA TRP A 251 -31.11 10.58 18.36
C TRP A 251 -30.85 11.60 17.24
N ARG A 252 -31.17 12.89 17.46
CA ARG A 252 -31.06 13.93 16.41
C ARG A 252 -29.65 14.17 15.88
N HIS A 253 -28.62 13.86 16.66
CA HIS A 253 -27.22 14.13 16.31
C HIS A 253 -26.52 12.95 15.61
N GLU A 254 -27.16 11.77 15.55
CA GLU A 254 -26.59 10.60 14.88
C GLU A 254 -26.93 10.62 13.39
N ARG A 255 -26.17 11.38 12.60
CA ARG A 255 -26.26 11.34 11.13
C ARG A 255 -25.78 9.98 10.61
N ARG A 256 -26.71 9.05 10.38
CA ARG A 256 -26.50 7.88 9.50
C ARG A 256 -27.65 7.76 8.51
N ASP A 257 -27.50 8.40 7.36
CA ASP A 257 -28.20 8.02 6.14
C ASP A 257 -27.64 6.68 5.65
N SER A 258 -28.17 5.59 6.20
CA SER A 258 -28.19 4.32 5.48
C SER A 258 -29.50 4.26 4.72
N SER A 259 -29.47 4.26 3.39
CA SER A 259 -30.64 3.99 2.57
C SER A 259 -31.26 2.66 3.02
N THR A 260 -32.47 2.68 3.58
CA THR A 260 -33.18 1.45 3.99
C THR A 260 -33.80 0.81 2.76
N THR A 261 -33.74 -0.52 2.68
CA THR A 261 -34.47 -1.27 1.66
C THR A 261 -35.90 -1.51 2.13
N PRO A 262 -36.89 -1.61 1.23
CA PRO A 262 -38.27 -1.92 1.59
C PRO A 262 -38.43 -3.20 2.44
N ALA A 263 -37.54 -4.18 2.25
CA ALA A 263 -37.52 -5.42 3.02
C ALA A 263 -37.18 -5.19 4.51
N VAL A 264 -36.21 -4.31 4.80
CA VAL A 264 -35.83 -3.94 6.17
C VAL A 264 -36.97 -3.20 6.86
N ASP A 265 -37.63 -2.27 6.16
CA ASP A 265 -38.78 -1.54 6.71
C ASP A 265 -39.96 -2.48 7.00
N ALA A 266 -40.15 -3.52 6.17
CA ALA A 266 -41.17 -4.55 6.41
C ALA A 266 -40.86 -5.44 7.63
N GLN A 267 -39.59 -5.78 7.86
CA GLN A 267 -39.16 -6.51 9.06
C GLN A 267 -39.34 -5.66 10.32
N ALA A 268 -38.83 -4.43 10.32
CA ALA A 268 -39.00 -3.49 11.43
C ALA A 268 -40.47 -3.24 11.75
N ARG A 269 -41.32 -3.04 10.74
CA ARG A 269 -42.78 -2.92 10.90
C ARG A 269 -43.37 -4.12 11.62
N ARG A 270 -43.02 -5.35 11.23
CA ARG A 270 -43.51 -6.57 11.88
C ARG A 270 -43.03 -6.69 13.33
N SER A 271 -41.77 -6.36 13.60
CA SER A 271 -41.21 -6.36 14.96
C SER A 271 -41.87 -5.32 15.87
N ILE A 272 -42.08 -4.09 15.40
CA ILE A 272 -42.79 -3.03 16.15
C ILE A 272 -44.23 -3.48 16.46
N ALA A 273 -44.95 -3.99 15.46
CA ALA A 273 -46.32 -4.48 15.65
C ALA A 273 -46.36 -5.60 16.69
N ARG A 274 -45.37 -6.50 16.68
CA ARG A 274 -45.24 -7.58 17.65
C ARG A 274 -44.99 -7.06 19.07
N LEU A 275 -44.06 -6.12 19.26
CA LEU A 275 -43.78 -5.51 20.57
C LEU A 275 -45.00 -4.80 21.14
N LEU A 276 -45.73 -4.04 20.32
CA LEU A 276 -46.98 -3.39 20.75
C LEU A 276 -48.05 -4.40 21.17
N ALA A 277 -48.20 -5.50 20.41
CA ALA A 277 -49.14 -6.57 20.74
C ALA A 277 -48.79 -7.30 22.05
N LEU A 278 -47.50 -7.33 22.40
CA LEU A 278 -46.98 -7.90 23.64
C LEU A 278 -46.92 -6.89 24.80
N GLY A 279 -47.53 -5.71 24.66
CA GLY A 279 -47.69 -4.75 25.74
C GLY A 279 -46.54 -3.77 25.96
N VAL A 280 -45.54 -3.73 25.06
CA VAL A 280 -44.45 -2.74 25.16
C VAL A 280 -45.00 -1.32 24.93
N PRO A 281 -44.74 -0.34 25.82
CA PRO A 281 -45.21 1.03 25.66
C PRO A 281 -44.69 1.67 24.36
N ARG A 282 -45.57 2.40 23.66
CA ARG A 282 -45.26 3.05 22.37
C ARG A 282 -43.99 3.90 22.40
N GLU A 283 -43.85 4.71 23.45
CA GLU A 283 -42.70 5.59 23.66
C GLU A 283 -41.38 4.80 23.69
N ARG A 284 -41.39 3.61 24.31
CA ARG A 284 -40.21 2.75 24.40
C ARG A 284 -39.88 2.10 23.06
N THR A 285 -40.89 1.73 22.27
CA THR A 285 -40.70 1.10 20.95
C THR A 285 -39.98 2.01 19.96
N VAL A 286 -39.97 3.33 20.19
CA VAL A 286 -39.22 4.29 19.38
C VAL A 286 -37.72 3.98 19.34
N LYS A 287 -37.15 3.39 20.41
CA LYS A 287 -35.73 3.00 20.51
C LYS A 287 -35.25 2.09 19.37
N LEU A 288 -36.16 1.35 18.69
CA LEU A 288 -35.81 0.53 17.52
C LEU A 288 -35.17 1.34 16.37
N ILE A 289 -35.33 2.67 16.36
CA ILE A 289 -34.70 3.53 15.36
C ILE A 289 -33.17 3.38 15.31
N GLU A 290 -32.52 3.11 16.45
CA GLU A 290 -31.07 2.91 16.58
C GLU A 290 -30.56 1.69 15.80
N PHE A 291 -31.37 0.62 15.74
CA PHE A 291 -30.98 -0.66 15.18
C PHE A 291 -31.99 -1.21 14.15
N TRP A 292 -32.65 -0.29 13.45
CA TRP A 292 -33.70 -0.55 12.45
C TRP A 292 -33.37 -1.68 11.47
N HIS A 293 -32.12 -1.76 11.02
CA HIS A 293 -31.64 -2.74 10.04
C HIS A 293 -31.48 -4.17 10.57
N ARG A 294 -31.65 -4.39 11.88
CA ARG A 294 -31.47 -5.71 12.53
C ARG A 294 -32.74 -6.21 13.21
N CYS A 295 -33.90 -5.62 12.89
CA CYS A 295 -35.16 -5.89 13.58
C CYS A 295 -35.96 -7.03 12.93
N ALA A 296 -35.36 -8.21 12.73
CA ALA A 296 -36.09 -9.36 12.19
C ALA A 296 -37.09 -9.93 13.23
N PRO A 297 -38.39 -10.08 12.89
CA PRO A 297 -39.38 -10.54 13.85
C PRO A 297 -39.18 -12.01 14.25
N GLU A 298 -38.55 -12.81 13.39
CA GLU A 298 -38.25 -14.22 13.66
C GLU A 298 -37.21 -14.37 14.79
N ASP A 299 -36.19 -13.51 14.83
CA ASP A 299 -35.18 -13.51 15.89
C ASP A 299 -35.74 -12.99 17.22
N LEU A 300 -36.59 -11.95 17.17
CA LEU A 300 -37.31 -11.46 18.36
C LEU A 300 -38.17 -12.57 18.98
N ASN A 301 -38.98 -13.26 18.17
CA ASN A 301 -39.85 -14.32 18.68
C ASN A 301 -39.04 -15.46 19.29
N ARG A 302 -37.94 -15.88 18.63
CA ARG A 302 -37.06 -16.92 19.15
C ARG A 302 -36.53 -16.57 20.55
N SER A 303 -36.01 -15.36 20.73
CA SER A 303 -35.47 -14.93 22.03
C SER A 303 -36.56 -14.82 23.10
N LEU A 304 -37.74 -14.29 22.74
CA LEU A 304 -38.86 -14.18 23.67
C LEU A 304 -39.44 -15.55 24.07
N GLU A 305 -39.52 -16.50 23.14
CA GLU A 305 -39.96 -17.88 23.44
C GLU A 305 -39.01 -18.56 24.44
N VAL A 306 -37.69 -18.42 24.26
CA VAL A 306 -36.67 -19.00 25.15
C VAL A 306 -36.65 -18.35 26.53
N LEU A 307 -37.01 -17.06 26.63
CA LEU A 307 -37.14 -16.36 27.90
C LEU A 307 -38.46 -16.71 28.61
N ALA A 308 -39.56 -16.83 27.87
CA ALA A 308 -40.86 -17.21 28.42
C ALA A 308 -40.86 -18.62 29.02
N THR A 309 -40.18 -19.59 28.39
CA THR A 309 -40.03 -20.95 28.97
C THR A 309 -39.29 -20.96 30.31
N ARG A 310 -38.58 -19.88 30.64
CA ARG A 310 -37.86 -19.68 31.91
C ARG A 310 -38.61 -18.79 32.91
N GLY A 311 -39.87 -18.45 32.63
CA GLY A 311 -40.71 -17.63 33.51
C GLY A 311 -40.47 -16.12 33.39
N TYR A 312 -39.79 -15.65 32.34
CA TYR A 312 -39.70 -14.23 32.02
C TYR A 312 -40.82 -13.84 31.05
N ASP A 313 -41.97 -13.42 31.60
CA ASP A 313 -43.17 -13.11 30.81
C ASP A 313 -43.39 -11.61 30.55
N ASP A 314 -42.73 -10.72 31.30
CA ASP A 314 -42.85 -9.26 31.11
C ASP A 314 -42.00 -8.77 29.94
N VAL A 315 -42.57 -8.81 28.74
CA VAL A 315 -41.92 -8.38 27.49
C VAL A 315 -41.51 -6.90 27.53
N ALA A 316 -42.21 -6.04 28.28
CA ALA A 316 -41.85 -4.63 28.40
C ALA A 316 -40.56 -4.44 29.21
N GLN A 317 -40.44 -5.16 30.34
CA GLN A 317 -39.22 -5.17 31.13
C GLN A 317 -38.04 -5.81 30.39
N ILE A 318 -38.29 -6.92 29.68
CA ILE A 318 -37.29 -7.61 28.86
C ILE A 318 -36.73 -6.70 27.77
N PHE A 319 -37.61 -6.03 27.03
CA PHE A 319 -37.21 -5.12 25.97
C PHE A 319 -36.43 -3.91 26.50
N GLU A 320 -36.80 -3.39 27.69
CA GLU A 320 -36.07 -2.28 28.30
C GLU A 320 -34.65 -2.68 28.76
N ALA A 321 -34.48 -3.89 29.30
CA ALA A 321 -33.19 -4.37 29.79
C ALA A 321 -32.25 -4.84 28.66
N LEU A 322 -32.77 -5.58 27.68
CA LEU A 322 -31.95 -6.25 26.67
C LEU A 322 -31.85 -5.50 25.34
N GLY A 323 -32.84 -4.64 25.02
CA GLY A 323 -32.85 -3.84 23.80
C GLY A 323 -32.45 -4.64 22.55
N GLN A 324 -31.41 -4.18 21.85
CA GLN A 324 -30.94 -4.79 20.61
C GLN A 324 -30.50 -6.26 20.76
N THR A 325 -30.05 -6.69 21.94
CA THR A 325 -29.54 -8.05 22.20
C THR A 325 -30.59 -9.13 21.89
N LEU A 326 -31.88 -8.83 22.03
CA LEU A 326 -32.98 -9.73 21.68
C LEU A 326 -32.94 -10.20 20.22
N TRP A 327 -32.41 -9.37 19.31
CA TRP A 327 -32.26 -9.71 17.89
C TRP A 327 -30.89 -10.27 17.54
N ARG A 328 -29.88 -9.98 18.35
CA ARG A 328 -28.50 -10.38 18.06
C ARG A 328 -28.09 -11.69 18.70
N ALA A 329 -28.85 -12.16 19.69
CA ALA A 329 -28.61 -13.45 20.31
C ALA A 329 -28.60 -14.56 19.24
N ARG A 330 -27.50 -15.32 19.20
CA ARG A 330 -27.22 -16.19 18.06
C ARG A 330 -28.13 -17.41 18.02
N ALA A 331 -28.35 -18.05 19.16
CA ALA A 331 -29.11 -19.28 19.29
C ALA A 331 -29.73 -19.43 20.69
N ALA A 332 -30.73 -20.32 20.80
CA ALA A 332 -31.39 -20.65 22.08
C ALA A 332 -30.39 -21.10 23.15
N ARG A 333 -29.41 -21.95 22.77
CA ARG A 333 -28.35 -22.43 23.66
C ARG A 333 -27.54 -21.34 24.37
N ASN A 334 -27.42 -20.15 23.77
CA ASN A 334 -26.66 -19.05 24.37
C ASN A 334 -27.41 -18.45 25.56
N TRP A 335 -28.74 -18.38 25.48
CA TRP A 335 -29.57 -18.01 26.61
C TRP A 335 -29.48 -19.07 27.71
N ASP A 336 -29.54 -20.34 27.33
CA ASP A 336 -29.38 -21.47 28.27
C ASP A 336 -28.04 -21.36 29.02
N PHE A 337 -26.96 -21.09 28.31
CA PHE A 337 -25.64 -20.93 28.91
C PHE A 337 -25.56 -19.75 29.89
N VAL A 338 -26.07 -18.57 29.52
CA VAL A 338 -26.02 -17.38 30.40
C VAL A 338 -26.90 -17.56 31.64
N VAL A 339 -28.06 -18.18 31.52
CA VAL A 339 -28.96 -18.39 32.67
C VAL A 339 -28.46 -19.55 33.55
N ASP A 340 -28.16 -20.70 32.95
CA ASP A 340 -27.99 -21.95 33.68
C ASP A 340 -26.53 -22.24 34.04
N VAL A 341 -25.55 -21.80 33.23
CA VAL A 341 -24.11 -22.02 33.48
C VAL A 341 -23.49 -20.82 34.18
N VAL A 342 -23.70 -19.61 33.65
CA VAL A 342 -23.17 -18.38 34.27
C VAL A 342 -23.94 -18.02 35.55
N GLY A 343 -25.23 -18.37 35.61
CA GLY A 343 -26.08 -18.14 36.78
C GLY A 343 -26.75 -16.75 36.81
N ALA A 344 -26.94 -16.11 35.66
CA ALA A 344 -27.65 -14.84 35.58
C ALA A 344 -29.17 -15.05 35.70
N GLY A 345 -29.68 -15.00 36.93
CA GLY A 345 -31.08 -15.32 37.27
C GLY A 345 -32.09 -14.17 37.16
N ASP A 346 -31.66 -12.97 36.74
CA ASP A 346 -32.56 -11.85 36.46
C ASP A 346 -32.20 -11.15 35.15
N ILE A 347 -33.17 -10.47 34.56
CA ILE A 347 -33.06 -9.91 33.21
C ILE A 347 -31.99 -8.81 33.10
N HIS A 348 -31.73 -8.07 34.18
CA HIS A 348 -30.70 -7.03 34.20
C HIS A 348 -29.30 -7.64 34.28
N ARG A 349 -29.14 -8.76 34.98
CA ARG A 349 -27.89 -9.53 35.00
C ARG A 349 -27.64 -10.26 33.69
N ILE A 350 -28.66 -10.81 33.04
CA ILE A 350 -28.54 -11.43 31.71
C ILE A 350 -28.02 -10.39 30.69
N ALA A 351 -28.49 -9.15 30.79
CA ALA A 351 -28.08 -8.06 29.89
C ALA A 351 -26.59 -7.72 29.94
N LEU A 352 -25.88 -8.08 31.01
CA LEU A 352 -24.43 -7.87 31.14
C LEU A 352 -23.60 -8.77 30.21
N PHE A 353 -24.18 -9.88 29.72
CA PHE A 353 -23.49 -10.91 28.93
C PHE A 353 -23.83 -10.87 27.45
N ASP A 354 -23.93 -9.66 26.88
CA ASP A 354 -24.24 -9.44 25.47
C ASP A 354 -23.31 -10.21 24.51
N ARG A 355 -21.99 -10.25 24.78
CA ARG A 355 -21.03 -10.97 23.92
C ARG A 355 -21.24 -12.47 23.91
N LEU A 356 -21.58 -13.08 25.05
CA LEU A 356 -21.89 -14.51 25.11
C LEU A 356 -23.20 -14.82 24.37
N LEU A 357 -24.19 -13.94 24.47
CA LEU A 357 -25.45 -14.07 23.74
C LEU A 357 -25.24 -13.97 22.22
N GLU A 358 -24.33 -13.10 21.77
CA GLU A 358 -24.00 -12.89 20.35
C GLU A 358 -23.02 -13.91 19.76
N ALA A 359 -22.31 -14.69 20.57
CA ALA A 359 -21.22 -15.55 20.11
C ALA A 359 -21.69 -16.79 19.31
N ASP A 360 -20.91 -17.16 18.28
CA ASP A 360 -21.12 -18.40 17.52
C ASP A 360 -20.76 -19.64 18.34
N THR A 361 -19.63 -19.58 19.05
CA THR A 361 -19.10 -20.60 19.95
C THR A 361 -19.13 -20.09 21.39
N LEU A 362 -19.53 -20.94 22.34
CA LEU A 362 -19.61 -20.59 23.76
C LEU A 362 -18.34 -21.07 24.49
N PRO A 363 -17.94 -20.41 25.59
CA PRO A 363 -16.85 -20.87 26.42
C PRO A 363 -17.11 -22.25 27.02
N ASP A 364 -16.05 -22.95 27.38
CA ASP A 364 -16.16 -24.20 28.12
C ASP A 364 -16.83 -23.96 29.49
N THR A 365 -17.77 -24.83 29.84
CA THR A 365 -18.49 -24.78 31.12
C THR A 365 -17.53 -24.94 32.29
N ASP A 366 -16.48 -25.76 32.15
CA ASP A 366 -15.51 -25.99 33.21
C ASP A 366 -14.66 -24.75 33.49
N ALA A 367 -14.37 -23.93 32.47
CA ALA A 367 -13.67 -22.66 32.63
C ALA A 367 -14.50 -21.63 33.41
N ILE A 368 -15.81 -21.55 33.15
CA ILE A 368 -16.73 -20.69 33.91
C ILE A 368 -16.81 -21.14 35.37
N ARG A 369 -17.02 -22.45 35.58
CA ARG A 369 -17.11 -23.02 36.93
C ARG A 369 -15.82 -22.82 37.72
N ALA A 370 -14.65 -22.95 37.08
CA ALA A 370 -13.36 -22.70 37.74
C ALA A 370 -13.25 -21.27 38.28
N LEU A 371 -13.77 -20.26 37.57
CA LEU A 371 -13.82 -18.88 38.05
C LEU A 371 -14.86 -18.70 39.17
N GLN A 372 -16.04 -19.30 39.04
CA GLN A 372 -17.09 -19.25 40.07
C GLN A 372 -16.63 -19.88 41.40
N VAL A 373 -15.93 -21.03 41.34
CA VAL A 373 -15.35 -21.69 42.52
C VAL A 373 -14.31 -20.79 43.23
N ARG A 374 -13.65 -19.91 42.47
CA ARG A 374 -12.72 -18.90 43.00
C ARG A 374 -13.40 -17.60 43.44
N GLY A 375 -14.73 -17.57 43.48
CA GLY A 375 -15.51 -16.44 43.99
C GLY A 375 -15.86 -15.37 42.96
N ALA A 376 -15.80 -15.66 41.65
CA ALA A 376 -16.18 -14.70 40.61
C ALA A 376 -17.61 -14.20 40.79
N THR A 377 -17.77 -12.88 40.89
CA THR A 377 -19.09 -12.26 40.83
C THR A 377 -19.62 -12.21 39.38
N LEU A 378 -20.93 -12.05 39.21
CA LEU A 378 -21.53 -11.91 37.88
C LEU A 378 -20.97 -10.69 37.11
N ASP A 379 -20.67 -9.60 37.81
CA ASP A 379 -20.09 -8.39 37.19
C ASP A 379 -18.66 -8.64 36.70
N GLU A 380 -17.88 -9.47 37.40
CA GLU A 380 -16.54 -9.87 36.99
C GLU A 380 -16.58 -10.83 35.81
N LEU A 381 -17.49 -11.82 35.82
CA LEU A 381 -17.72 -12.71 34.68
C LEU A 381 -18.16 -11.94 33.43
N ALA A 382 -19.01 -10.93 33.60
CA ALA A 382 -19.41 -10.05 32.50
C ALA A 382 -18.23 -9.25 31.96
N HIS A 383 -17.31 -8.81 32.83
CA HIS A 383 -16.10 -8.12 32.41
C HIS A 383 -15.14 -9.03 31.63
N VAL A 384 -15.00 -10.30 32.01
CA VAL A 384 -14.08 -11.27 31.37
C VAL A 384 -14.66 -12.03 30.18
N GLN A 385 -15.93 -11.80 29.80
CA GLN A 385 -16.62 -12.59 28.78
C GLN A 385 -15.86 -12.65 27.43
N THR A 386 -15.20 -11.57 27.01
CA THR A 386 -14.39 -11.56 25.78
C THR A 386 -13.12 -12.41 25.92
N PHE A 387 -12.43 -12.31 27.07
CA PHE A 387 -11.26 -13.15 27.34
C PHE A 387 -11.65 -14.63 27.37
N LEU A 388 -12.77 -14.98 28.00
CA LEU A 388 -13.28 -16.36 28.08
C LEU A 388 -13.60 -16.94 26.70
N LEU A 389 -14.26 -16.17 25.83
CA LEU A 389 -14.50 -16.58 24.45
C LEU A 389 -13.19 -16.84 23.71
N MET A 390 -12.21 -15.93 23.84
CA MET A 390 -10.92 -16.05 23.14
C MET A 390 -10.07 -17.20 23.66
N VAL A 391 -9.98 -17.40 24.98
CA VAL A 391 -9.15 -18.46 25.57
C VAL A 391 -9.74 -19.84 25.27
N CYS A 392 -11.06 -19.99 25.32
CA CYS A 392 -11.73 -21.26 24.98
C CYS A 392 -11.68 -21.60 23.49
N ASP A 393 -11.64 -20.60 22.62
CA ASP A 393 -11.52 -20.79 21.18
C ASP A 393 -10.08 -21.17 20.76
N ARG A 394 -9.07 -20.58 21.41
CA ARG A 394 -7.68 -20.62 20.93
C ARG A 394 -6.76 -21.57 21.68
N ARG A 395 -7.12 -21.96 22.91
CA ARG A 395 -6.27 -22.78 23.80
C ARG A 395 -6.85 -24.17 23.97
N LYS A 396 -5.97 -25.17 24.09
CA LYS A 396 -6.38 -26.55 24.29
C LYS A 396 -6.90 -26.79 25.70
N GLU A 397 -6.28 -26.14 26.70
CA GLU A 397 -6.66 -26.26 28.12
C GLU A 397 -6.95 -24.87 28.73
N PRO A 398 -8.11 -24.27 28.43
CA PRO A 398 -8.45 -22.91 28.89
C PRO A 398 -8.43 -22.76 30.42
N THR A 399 -8.88 -23.81 31.12
CA THR A 399 -8.89 -23.85 32.60
C THR A 399 -7.49 -23.82 33.18
N ARG A 400 -6.49 -24.46 32.52
CA ARG A 400 -5.09 -24.42 32.94
C ARG A 400 -4.50 -23.02 32.75
N VAL A 401 -4.80 -22.35 31.63
CA VAL A 401 -4.37 -20.96 31.38
C VAL A 401 -4.91 -20.01 32.46
N ILE A 402 -6.20 -20.10 32.77
CA ILE A 402 -6.82 -19.31 33.85
C ILE A 402 -6.19 -19.65 35.21
N ALA A 403 -5.88 -20.93 35.46
CA ALA A 403 -5.22 -21.35 36.68
C ALA A 403 -3.84 -20.72 36.84
N LEU A 404 -3.01 -20.74 35.80
CA LEU A 404 -1.66 -20.16 35.78
C LEU A 404 -1.69 -18.64 36.03
N LEU A 405 -2.56 -17.89 35.35
CA LEU A 405 -2.64 -16.43 35.51
C LEU A 405 -3.09 -16.02 36.92
N LEU A 406 -3.96 -16.81 37.56
CA LEU A 406 -4.45 -16.50 38.91
C LEU A 406 -3.55 -17.05 40.03
N ALA A 407 -2.58 -17.91 39.71
CA ALA A 407 -1.69 -18.53 40.71
C ALA A 407 -0.73 -17.50 41.33
N GLN A 408 -0.20 -17.82 42.52
CA GLN A 408 0.95 -17.08 43.06
C GLN A 408 2.19 -17.38 42.21
N PRO A 409 3.06 -16.39 41.94
CA PRO A 409 3.10 -15.04 42.53
C PRO A 409 2.26 -13.97 41.80
N HIS A 410 1.63 -14.29 40.68
CA HIS A 410 0.93 -13.34 39.81
C HIS A 410 -0.31 -12.73 40.46
N THR A 411 -1.16 -13.58 41.07
CA THR A 411 -2.33 -13.14 41.85
C THR A 411 -3.24 -12.15 41.11
N LEU A 412 -3.42 -12.32 39.79
CA LEU A 412 -4.34 -11.46 39.05
C LEU A 412 -5.74 -11.54 39.66
N SER A 413 -6.43 -10.40 39.74
CA SER A 413 -7.86 -10.40 40.02
C SER A 413 -8.64 -10.90 38.81
N ILE A 414 -9.86 -11.37 39.04
CA ILE A 414 -10.72 -11.85 37.95
C ILE A 414 -11.00 -10.72 36.96
N LYS A 415 -11.17 -9.48 37.43
CA LYS A 415 -11.31 -8.30 36.53
C LYS A 415 -10.10 -8.12 35.62
N GLN A 416 -8.88 -8.26 36.14
CA GLN A 416 -7.66 -8.08 35.36
C GLN A 416 -7.49 -9.15 34.26
N LEU A 417 -8.12 -10.32 34.37
CA LEU A 417 -8.12 -11.30 33.27
C LEU A 417 -8.73 -10.75 31.98
N ALA A 418 -9.65 -9.78 32.06
CA ALA A 418 -10.25 -9.15 30.88
C ALA A 418 -9.22 -8.38 30.02
N GLU A 419 -8.13 -7.94 30.66
CA GLU A 419 -7.02 -7.23 30.05
C GLU A 419 -5.99 -8.20 29.47
N CYS A 420 -5.91 -9.45 29.95
CA CYS A 420 -4.94 -10.49 29.55
C CYS A 420 -5.16 -11.11 28.16
N ARG A 421 -5.69 -10.36 27.19
CA ARG A 421 -6.07 -10.89 25.87
C ARG A 421 -4.89 -11.48 25.12
N SER A 422 -3.70 -10.92 25.28
CA SER A 422 -2.49 -11.36 24.59
C SER A 422 -2.04 -12.78 25.00
N TYR A 423 -2.42 -13.24 26.20
CA TYR A 423 -2.14 -14.61 26.67
C TYR A 423 -3.07 -15.69 26.07
N THR A 424 -4.09 -15.28 25.31
CA THR A 424 -4.95 -16.19 24.56
C THR A 424 -4.38 -16.58 23.19
N SER A 425 -3.14 -16.17 22.88
CA SER A 425 -2.45 -16.54 21.63
C SER A 425 -2.31 -18.06 21.49
N HIS A 426 -2.22 -18.55 20.24
CA HIS A 426 -2.02 -19.96 19.89
C HIS A 426 -0.61 -20.45 20.27
N ARG A 427 -0.38 -20.61 21.57
CA ARG A 427 0.84 -21.13 22.18
C ARG A 427 0.48 -22.24 23.16
N SER A 428 1.46 -23.06 23.51
CA SER A 428 1.24 -24.13 24.49
C SER A 428 1.05 -23.56 25.90
N GLU A 429 0.38 -24.31 26.76
CA GLU A 429 0.23 -24.00 28.18
C GLU A 429 1.58 -24.07 28.92
N ASP A 430 2.45 -25.00 28.53
CA ASP A 430 3.80 -25.14 29.10
C ASP A 430 4.66 -23.90 28.80
N GLU A 431 4.52 -23.31 27.62
CA GLU A 431 5.23 -22.08 27.25
C GLU A 431 4.75 -20.87 28.06
N LEU A 432 3.44 -20.77 28.33
CA LEU A 432 2.88 -19.73 29.20
C LEU A 432 3.44 -19.87 30.62
N GLU A 433 3.45 -21.07 31.17
CA GLU A 433 4.01 -21.38 32.48
C GLU A 433 5.49 -20.96 32.56
N GLN A 434 6.30 -21.37 31.57
CA GLN A 434 7.71 -20.97 31.48
C GLN A 434 7.87 -19.44 31.41
N PHE A 435 7.01 -18.75 30.66
CA PHE A 435 7.07 -17.29 30.52
C PHE A 435 6.75 -16.59 31.84
N LEU A 436 5.71 -17.02 32.51
CA LEU A 436 5.31 -16.51 33.83
C LEU A 436 6.40 -16.77 34.88
N ASP A 437 7.03 -17.95 34.85
CA ASP A 437 8.19 -18.28 35.69
C ASP A 437 9.41 -17.40 35.43
N VAL A 438 9.67 -17.04 34.16
CA VAL A 438 10.71 -16.07 33.79
C VAL A 438 10.41 -14.72 34.45
N LEU A 439 9.17 -14.21 34.33
CA LEU A 439 8.81 -12.94 34.95
C LEU A 439 8.98 -12.98 36.47
N ALA A 440 8.53 -14.06 37.11
CA ALA A 440 8.67 -14.24 38.55
C ALA A 440 10.14 -14.23 39.01
N ARG A 441 11.02 -14.98 38.32
CA ARG A 441 12.46 -15.03 38.64
C ARG A 441 13.16 -13.68 38.55
N HIS A 442 12.70 -12.80 37.66
CA HIS A 442 13.26 -11.46 37.46
C HIS A 442 12.52 -10.36 38.25
N GLY A 443 11.63 -10.73 39.17
CA GLY A 443 10.90 -9.79 40.02
C GLY A 443 9.72 -9.07 39.35
N PHE A 444 9.28 -9.54 38.19
CA PHE A 444 8.13 -9.02 37.44
C PHE A 444 6.93 -9.97 37.45
N GLY A 445 6.93 -10.95 38.36
CA GLY A 445 5.86 -11.93 38.49
C GLY A 445 4.59 -11.41 39.18
N THR A 446 4.42 -10.11 39.38
CA THR A 446 3.19 -9.52 39.97
C THR A 446 2.09 -9.38 38.93
N ALA A 447 0.85 -9.12 39.35
CA ALA A 447 -0.27 -8.86 38.44
C ALA A 447 0.04 -7.72 37.44
N GLU A 448 0.65 -6.63 37.93
CA GLU A 448 1.07 -5.50 37.10
C GLU A 448 2.14 -5.91 36.07
N GLY A 449 3.11 -6.73 36.47
CA GLY A 449 4.12 -7.24 35.55
C GLY A 449 3.57 -8.17 34.48
N VAL A 450 2.66 -9.07 34.83
CA VAL A 450 1.96 -9.90 33.83
C VAL A 450 1.17 -9.02 32.85
N LEU A 451 0.51 -7.96 33.32
CA LEU A 451 -0.21 -7.05 32.40
C LEU A 451 0.74 -6.25 31.50
N ALA A 452 1.88 -5.78 32.01
CA ALA A 452 2.87 -5.04 31.24
C ALA A 452 3.52 -5.90 30.14
N PHE A 453 3.86 -7.15 30.45
CA PHE A 453 4.56 -8.07 29.54
C PHE A 453 3.65 -8.82 28.56
N GLN A 454 2.34 -8.57 28.60
CA GLN A 454 1.37 -9.27 27.75
C GLN A 454 1.68 -9.13 26.26
N ASN A 455 2.16 -7.95 25.82
CA ASN A 455 2.51 -7.71 24.43
C ASN A 455 3.81 -8.42 24.02
N ILE A 456 4.75 -8.60 24.95
CA ILE A 456 5.96 -9.38 24.73
C ILE A 456 5.62 -10.86 24.55
N TYR A 457 4.70 -11.40 25.34
CA TYR A 457 4.24 -12.79 25.16
C TYR A 457 3.55 -13.00 23.80
N GLN A 458 2.82 -12.01 23.30
CA GLN A 458 2.25 -12.08 21.95
C GLN A 458 3.27 -11.80 20.85
N SER A 459 4.40 -11.17 21.18
CA SER A 459 5.50 -10.89 20.25
C SER A 459 6.32 -12.15 19.93
N TRP A 460 7.20 -12.05 18.94
CA TRP A 460 8.04 -13.15 18.49
C TRP A 460 9.19 -13.54 19.43
N VAL A 461 9.42 -12.75 20.48
CA VAL A 461 10.54 -12.98 21.39
C VAL A 461 10.33 -14.30 22.14
N LYS A 462 11.29 -15.21 21.99
CA LYS A 462 11.26 -16.51 22.67
C LYS A 462 11.36 -16.32 24.17
N THR A 463 10.61 -17.11 24.94
CA THR A 463 10.65 -17.06 26.42
C THR A 463 12.07 -17.15 26.99
N SER A 464 12.95 -17.97 26.39
CA SER A 464 14.36 -18.05 26.78
C SER A 464 15.10 -16.73 26.59
N ASN A 465 14.83 -16.01 25.49
CA ASN A 465 15.45 -14.73 25.17
C ASN A 465 14.87 -13.59 26.02
N VAL A 466 13.58 -13.64 26.40
CA VAL A 466 13.02 -12.73 27.40
C VAL A 466 13.78 -12.83 28.72
N SER A 467 14.09 -14.05 29.19
CA SER A 467 14.88 -14.23 30.41
C SER A 467 16.27 -13.61 30.33
N ARG A 468 16.92 -13.73 29.16
CA ARG A 468 18.25 -13.16 28.89
C ARG A 468 18.22 -11.64 28.83
N LEU A 469 17.23 -11.07 28.14
CA LEU A 469 16.98 -9.63 28.09
C LEU A 469 16.69 -9.04 29.47
N LEU A 470 15.85 -9.71 30.27
CA LEU A 470 15.58 -9.27 31.65
C LEU A 470 16.83 -9.38 32.55
N ALA A 471 17.69 -10.37 32.32
CA ALA A 471 18.98 -10.44 33.01
C ALA A 471 19.88 -9.25 32.66
N LEU A 472 19.96 -8.87 31.38
CA LEU A 472 20.66 -7.66 30.94
C LEU A 472 20.07 -6.40 31.57
N TYR A 473 18.74 -6.25 31.52
CA TYR A 473 18.04 -5.13 32.14
C TYR A 473 18.39 -5.02 33.63
N ARG A 474 18.26 -6.13 34.38
CA ARG A 474 18.56 -6.18 35.82
C ARG A 474 20.04 -5.95 36.16
N GLY A 475 20.95 -6.12 35.20
CA GLY A 475 22.37 -5.81 35.36
C GLY A 475 22.70 -4.32 35.32
N LEU A 476 21.80 -3.48 34.79
CA LEU A 476 21.98 -2.03 34.71
C LEU A 476 21.59 -1.34 36.03
N ARG A 477 22.37 -0.34 36.46
CA ARG A 477 22.25 0.35 37.76
C ARG A 477 21.13 1.39 37.81
N ASP A 478 20.76 1.96 36.67
CA ASP A 478 19.83 3.08 36.50
C ASP A 478 18.46 2.65 35.96
N ILE A 479 18.01 1.45 36.34
CA ILE A 479 16.73 0.89 35.91
C ILE A 479 15.57 1.24 36.82
N SER A 480 14.40 1.39 36.20
CA SER A 480 13.12 1.46 36.89
C SER A 480 12.67 0.06 37.33
N ASN A 481 12.07 -0.01 38.51
CA ASN A 481 11.35 -1.22 38.96
C ASN A 481 9.93 -1.31 38.38
N ASP A 482 9.48 -0.30 37.63
CA ASP A 482 8.21 -0.32 36.92
C ASP A 482 8.21 -1.44 35.87
N PRO A 483 7.28 -2.40 35.92
CA PRO A 483 7.17 -3.44 34.91
C PRO A 483 6.90 -2.91 33.50
N HIS A 484 6.23 -1.76 33.34
CA HIS A 484 5.97 -1.16 32.03
C HIS A 484 7.26 -0.66 31.38
N ASP A 485 8.14 -0.02 32.14
CA ASP A 485 9.46 0.42 31.66
C ASP A 485 10.32 -0.79 31.24
N ALA A 486 10.28 -1.87 32.04
CA ALA A 486 11.01 -3.10 31.71
C ALA A 486 10.46 -3.77 30.45
N ALA A 487 9.13 -3.87 30.32
CA ALA A 487 8.49 -4.43 29.13
C ALA A 487 8.80 -3.59 27.88
N ALA A 488 8.74 -2.25 27.98
CA ALA A 488 9.10 -1.35 26.90
C ALA A 488 10.57 -1.49 26.48
N TRP A 489 11.48 -1.63 27.45
CA TRP A 489 12.90 -1.88 27.17
C TRP A 489 13.12 -3.23 26.48
N VAL A 490 12.46 -4.30 26.94
CA VAL A 490 12.55 -5.62 26.28
C VAL A 490 12.03 -5.56 24.84
N ALA A 491 10.95 -4.82 24.60
CA ALA A 491 10.42 -4.61 23.26
C ALA A 491 11.38 -3.81 22.37
N ASP A 492 12.00 -2.75 22.90
CA ASP A 492 12.94 -1.88 22.19
C ASP A 492 14.25 -2.60 21.82
N VAL A 493 14.78 -3.44 22.71
CA VAL A 493 16.03 -4.17 22.46
C VAL A 493 15.81 -5.37 21.55
N GLY A 494 14.72 -6.12 21.73
CA GLY A 494 14.41 -7.31 20.93
C GLY A 494 15.42 -8.45 21.09
N GLU A 495 15.26 -9.53 20.32
CA GLU A 495 16.14 -10.72 20.41
C GLU A 495 17.21 -10.82 19.32
N LYS A 496 17.13 -10.01 18.26
CA LYS A 496 17.91 -10.16 17.02
C LYS A 496 19.42 -10.11 17.23
N HIS A 497 19.90 -9.19 18.07
CA HIS A 497 21.33 -8.96 18.34
C HIS A 497 21.73 -9.31 19.77
N LEU A 498 20.93 -10.13 20.44
CA LEU A 498 21.07 -10.43 21.87
C LEU A 498 22.45 -11.04 22.19
N ASP A 499 22.93 -11.96 21.37
CA ASP A 499 24.21 -12.64 21.56
C ASP A 499 25.40 -11.67 21.53
N SER A 500 25.40 -10.74 20.57
CA SER A 500 26.41 -9.68 20.46
C SER A 500 26.29 -8.66 21.60
N LEU A 501 25.07 -8.29 22.02
CA LEU A 501 24.85 -7.40 23.15
C LEU A 501 25.36 -7.98 24.46
N GLU A 502 25.08 -9.26 24.75
CA GLU A 502 25.58 -9.93 25.96
C GLU A 502 27.10 -9.96 26.01
N LEU A 503 27.74 -10.24 24.87
CA LEU A 503 29.20 -10.20 24.75
C LEU A 503 29.73 -8.80 25.07
N LEU A 504 29.17 -7.76 24.46
CA LEU A 504 29.59 -6.37 24.65
C LEU A 504 29.38 -5.89 26.10
N VAL A 505 28.22 -6.19 26.68
CA VAL A 505 27.90 -5.83 28.08
C VAL A 505 28.92 -6.46 29.03
N LYS A 506 29.25 -7.74 28.82
CA LYS A 506 30.21 -8.46 29.64
C LYS A 506 31.64 -7.97 29.44
N ALA A 507 32.07 -7.80 28.19
CA ALA A 507 33.44 -7.45 27.85
C ALA A 507 33.83 -6.02 28.23
N MET A 508 32.87 -5.09 28.18
CA MET A 508 33.08 -3.66 28.48
C MET A 508 32.59 -3.25 29.86
N GLU A 509 32.13 -4.20 30.68
CA GLU A 509 31.60 -3.95 32.03
C GLU A 509 30.50 -2.87 32.04
N ILE A 510 29.58 -2.93 31.07
CA ILE A 510 28.49 -1.97 30.94
C ILE A 510 27.54 -2.10 32.11
N THR A 511 27.35 -1.01 32.87
CA THR A 511 26.52 -1.01 34.08
C THR A 511 25.44 0.07 34.10
N ASP A 512 25.31 0.90 33.06
CA ASP A 512 24.27 1.94 32.97
C ASP A 512 23.64 1.99 31.58
N ARG A 513 22.43 2.58 31.48
CA ARG A 513 21.66 2.63 30.23
C ARG A 513 22.32 3.49 29.17
N ALA A 514 23.01 4.57 29.53
CA ALA A 514 23.66 5.45 28.55
C ALA A 514 24.80 4.70 27.83
N ALA A 515 25.61 3.96 28.58
CA ALA A 515 26.64 3.09 28.04
C ALA A 515 26.03 1.92 27.24
N PHE A 516 24.91 1.36 27.69
CA PHE A 516 24.16 0.35 26.92
C PHE A 516 23.69 0.88 25.56
N GLN A 517 23.10 2.07 25.51
CA GLN A 517 22.72 2.72 24.23
C GLN A 517 23.95 2.99 23.36
N GLY A 518 25.07 3.37 23.97
CA GLY A 518 26.35 3.55 23.29
C GLY A 518 26.89 2.28 22.60
N ILE A 519 26.59 1.08 23.10
CA ILE A 519 27.05 -0.18 22.49
C ILE A 519 26.09 -0.78 21.45
N ARG A 520 24.81 -0.40 21.44
CA ARG A 520 23.80 -0.98 20.52
C ARG A 520 24.22 -0.97 19.04
N PRO A 521 24.83 0.10 18.50
CA PRO A 521 25.23 0.13 17.09
C PRO A 521 26.24 -0.97 16.72
N PHE A 522 27.06 -1.41 17.67
CA PHE A 522 28.07 -2.45 17.44
C PHE A 522 27.48 -3.86 17.48
N ALA A 523 26.32 -4.06 18.11
CA ALA A 523 25.73 -5.39 18.23
C ALA A 523 25.26 -5.98 16.90
N ARG A 524 25.18 -5.16 15.84
CA ARG A 524 24.93 -5.59 14.46
C ARG A 524 26.12 -6.33 13.85
N VAL A 525 27.32 -6.13 14.38
CA VAL A 525 28.49 -6.94 14.01
C VAL A 525 28.31 -8.33 14.62
N ALA A 526 28.60 -9.37 13.83
CA ALA A 526 28.51 -10.76 14.26
C ALA A 526 29.31 -10.99 15.56
N LYS A 527 28.76 -11.83 16.45
CA LYS A 527 29.33 -12.08 17.78
C LYS A 527 30.78 -12.56 17.70
N ALA A 528 31.09 -13.48 16.78
CA ALA A 528 32.46 -13.98 16.62
C ALA A 528 33.46 -12.88 16.18
N VAL A 529 33.03 -11.93 15.35
CA VAL A 529 33.88 -10.80 14.94
C VAL A 529 34.12 -9.86 16.13
N LEU A 530 33.07 -9.53 16.89
CA LEU A 530 33.21 -8.74 18.11
C LEU A 530 34.11 -9.41 19.13
N ALA A 531 33.98 -10.72 19.33
CA ALA A 531 34.83 -11.48 20.25
C ALA A 531 36.30 -11.39 19.83
N TRP A 532 36.59 -11.62 18.55
CA TRP A 532 37.94 -11.48 17.99
C TRP A 532 38.50 -10.06 18.18
N VAL A 533 37.74 -9.01 17.92
CA VAL A 533 38.18 -7.62 18.13
C VAL A 533 38.47 -7.31 19.62
N ILE A 534 37.65 -7.82 20.51
CA ILE A 534 37.76 -7.56 21.95
C ILE A 534 38.92 -8.35 22.57
N ASP A 535 39.02 -9.63 22.24
CA ASP A 535 39.96 -10.56 22.86
C ASP A 535 41.34 -10.50 22.19
N ASP A 536 41.41 -10.51 20.86
CA ASP A 536 42.68 -10.56 20.12
C ASP A 536 43.23 -9.16 19.83
N ARG A 537 42.37 -8.18 19.51
CA ARG A 537 42.79 -6.78 19.24
C ARG A 537 42.72 -5.86 20.46
N GLY A 538 42.14 -6.33 21.56
CA GLY A 538 42.11 -5.60 22.84
C GLY A 538 41.21 -4.37 22.86
N LEU A 539 40.26 -4.23 21.93
CA LEU A 539 39.39 -3.05 21.85
C LEU A 539 38.24 -3.14 22.87
N ARG A 540 38.53 -2.81 24.13
CA ARG A 540 37.60 -2.96 25.26
C ARG A 540 36.83 -1.69 25.64
N THR A 541 36.88 -0.65 24.82
CA THR A 541 36.15 0.61 25.07
C THR A 541 35.26 0.97 23.88
N ILE A 542 34.15 1.67 24.16
CA ILE A 542 33.21 2.15 23.14
C ILE A 542 33.93 3.03 22.11
N GLU A 543 34.83 3.92 22.55
CA GLU A 543 35.56 4.82 21.64
C GLU A 543 36.57 4.07 20.76
N ALA A 544 37.21 3.02 21.29
CA ALA A 544 38.08 2.16 20.50
C ALA A 544 37.31 1.39 19.43
N LEU A 545 36.17 0.78 19.78
CA LEU A 545 35.29 0.13 18.79
C LEU A 545 34.76 1.12 17.75
N ARG A 546 34.38 2.33 18.18
CA ARG A 546 33.93 3.39 17.27
C ARG A 546 35.02 3.77 16.27
N THR A 547 36.24 3.96 16.75
CA THR A 547 37.39 4.30 15.90
C THR A 547 37.69 3.19 14.91
N TRP A 548 37.72 1.93 15.38
CA TRP A 548 37.94 0.77 14.52
C TRP A 548 36.82 0.57 13.49
N ARG A 549 35.55 0.68 13.90
CA ARG A 549 34.39 0.53 13.00
C ARG A 549 34.40 1.56 11.87
N ARG A 550 34.91 2.78 12.09
CA ARG A 550 35.08 3.80 11.03
C ARG A 550 36.10 3.40 9.97
N THR A 551 37.09 2.59 10.33
CA THR A 551 38.13 2.11 9.41
C THR A 551 37.86 0.71 8.87
N ALA A 552 36.97 -0.07 9.50
CA ALA A 552 36.63 -1.45 9.16
C ALA A 552 35.49 -1.49 8.11
N VAL A 553 35.83 -1.20 6.85
CA VAL A 553 34.84 -1.17 5.75
C VAL A 553 34.21 -2.56 5.56
N GLY A 554 32.88 -2.62 5.51
CA GLY A 554 32.12 -3.86 5.23
C GLY A 554 31.90 -4.79 6.43
N VAL A 555 32.37 -4.43 7.64
CA VAL A 555 32.38 -5.36 8.79
C VAL A 555 31.00 -5.83 9.28
N GLU A 556 29.95 -5.03 9.08
CA GLU A 556 28.57 -5.38 9.48
C GLU A 556 27.94 -6.44 8.58
N GLN A 557 28.52 -6.70 7.41
CA GLN A 557 28.02 -7.69 6.47
C GLN A 557 28.63 -9.06 6.70
N VAL A 558 29.65 -9.16 7.56
CA VAL A 558 30.34 -10.41 7.84
C VAL A 558 29.41 -11.33 8.63
N ASP A 559 29.17 -12.53 8.11
CA ASP A 559 28.32 -13.50 8.79
C ASP A 559 29.03 -14.09 10.01
N ASP A 560 28.26 -14.71 10.91
CA ASP A 560 28.81 -15.35 12.09
C ASP A 560 29.29 -16.79 11.78
N TYR A 561 30.61 -16.97 11.74
CA TYR A 561 31.27 -18.27 11.57
C TYR A 561 31.99 -18.71 12.86
N GLU A 562 31.31 -18.60 14.02
CA GLU A 562 31.85 -18.94 15.34
C GLU A 562 32.58 -20.30 15.39
N GLY A 563 33.76 -20.31 16.00
CA GLY A 563 34.54 -21.53 16.24
C GLY A 563 35.30 -22.08 15.04
N ASN A 564 35.27 -21.42 13.87
CA ASN A 564 36.04 -21.83 12.70
C ASN A 564 37.44 -21.18 12.67
N PRO A 565 38.54 -21.95 12.72
CA PRO A 565 39.90 -21.38 12.67
C PRO A 565 40.23 -20.63 11.38
N VAL A 566 39.59 -21.00 10.26
CA VAL A 566 39.78 -20.30 8.97
C VAL A 566 39.23 -18.89 9.05
N PHE A 567 38.11 -18.71 9.74
CA PHE A 567 37.48 -17.41 9.90
C PHE A 567 38.42 -16.40 10.58
N GLN A 568 39.13 -16.81 11.64
CA GLN A 568 40.11 -15.96 12.33
C GLN A 568 41.22 -15.49 11.38
N VAL A 569 41.75 -16.38 10.52
CA VAL A 569 42.76 -16.00 9.51
C VAL A 569 42.22 -14.96 8.52
N LEU A 570 40.94 -15.08 8.14
CA LEU A 570 40.31 -14.12 7.23
C LEU A 570 40.06 -12.77 7.90
N LEU A 571 39.68 -12.76 9.18
CA LEU A 571 39.54 -11.52 9.96
C LEU A 571 40.90 -10.82 10.12
N ASP A 572 41.97 -11.56 10.39
CA ASP A 572 43.32 -11.00 10.53
C ASP A 572 43.83 -10.36 9.22
N ASP A 573 43.58 -11.00 8.07
CA ASP A 573 43.93 -10.43 6.76
C ASP A 573 43.05 -9.22 6.40
N ALA A 574 41.74 -9.30 6.66
CA ALA A 574 40.81 -8.20 6.43
C ALA A 574 41.16 -6.96 7.25
N ASP A 575 41.50 -7.13 8.53
CA ASP A 575 41.91 -6.04 9.43
C ASP A 575 43.22 -5.40 9.00
N ALA A 576 44.20 -6.21 8.59
CA ALA A 576 45.47 -5.72 8.07
C ALA A 576 45.30 -4.86 6.80
N ARG A 577 44.24 -5.11 6.03
CA ARG A 577 43.88 -4.36 4.81
C ARG A 577 42.87 -3.24 5.05
N GLY A 578 42.16 -3.25 6.17
CA GLY A 578 41.04 -2.34 6.45
C GLY A 578 39.78 -2.64 5.62
N ASP A 579 39.63 -3.85 5.08
CA ASP A 579 38.51 -4.23 4.19
C ASP A 579 37.97 -5.63 4.52
N PHE A 580 36.76 -5.66 5.08
CA PHE A 580 36.05 -6.89 5.47
C PHE A 580 35.10 -7.40 4.39
N GLY A 581 34.94 -6.70 3.26
CA GLY A 581 34.00 -7.07 2.20
C GLY A 581 34.31 -8.41 1.53
N HIS A 582 35.54 -8.92 1.65
CA HIS A 582 35.94 -10.21 1.08
C HIS A 582 35.75 -11.41 2.02
N VAL A 583 35.45 -11.20 3.30
CA VAL A 583 35.46 -12.28 4.31
C VAL A 583 34.46 -13.37 3.97
N ASN A 584 33.18 -13.03 3.77
CA ASN A 584 32.14 -14.03 3.45
C ASN A 584 32.45 -14.76 2.15
N ARG A 585 32.87 -14.04 1.10
CA ARG A 585 33.23 -14.65 -0.20
C ARG A 585 34.39 -15.63 -0.06
N ASN A 586 35.43 -15.23 0.67
CA ASN A 586 36.59 -16.09 0.92
C ASN A 586 36.19 -17.31 1.77
N MET A 587 35.25 -17.14 2.70
CA MET A 587 34.66 -18.23 3.47
C MET A 587 33.88 -19.20 2.57
N SER A 588 33.07 -18.69 1.63
CA SER A 588 32.37 -19.50 0.63
C SER A 588 33.33 -20.27 -0.28
N ALA A 589 34.45 -19.64 -0.71
CA ALA A 589 35.48 -20.31 -1.51
C ALA A 589 36.13 -21.48 -0.74
N PHE A 590 36.44 -21.27 0.55
CA PHE A 590 36.94 -22.32 1.43
C PHE A 590 35.93 -23.46 1.60
N TRP A 591 34.68 -23.15 1.92
CA TRP A 591 33.64 -24.16 2.06
C TRP A 591 33.40 -24.95 0.76
N SER A 592 33.40 -24.27 -0.39
CA SER A 592 33.27 -24.91 -1.70
C SER A 592 34.40 -25.89 -1.98
N ALA A 593 35.64 -25.54 -1.61
CA ALA A 593 36.79 -26.45 -1.70
C ALA A 593 36.57 -27.66 -0.77
N LEU A 594 36.22 -27.40 0.49
CA LEU A 594 36.04 -28.40 1.52
C LEU A 594 34.93 -29.40 1.17
N TRP A 595 33.76 -28.94 0.70
CA TRP A 595 32.67 -29.82 0.30
C TRP A 595 33.03 -30.71 -0.89
N ARG A 596 33.68 -30.14 -1.93
CA ARG A 596 34.12 -30.91 -3.10
C ARG A 596 35.16 -31.96 -2.73
N GLU A 597 36.12 -31.62 -1.88
CA GLU A 597 37.17 -32.55 -1.46
C GLU A 597 36.63 -33.62 -0.51
N ARG A 598 35.75 -33.24 0.43
CA ARG A 598 35.03 -34.20 1.27
C ARG A 598 34.27 -35.19 0.41
N GLU A 599 33.49 -34.71 -0.57
CA GLU A 599 32.76 -35.57 -1.49
C GLU A 599 33.68 -36.52 -2.26
N ALA A 600 34.86 -36.06 -2.69
CA ALA A 600 35.85 -36.92 -3.34
C ALA A 600 36.41 -38.02 -2.42
N ILE A 601 36.57 -37.74 -1.12
CA ILE A 601 37.14 -38.68 -0.14
C ILE A 601 36.12 -39.70 0.37
N ILE A 602 34.90 -39.26 0.72
CA ILE A 602 33.89 -40.09 1.39
C ILE A 602 32.60 -40.32 0.56
N GLY A 603 32.42 -39.63 -0.57
CA GLY A 603 31.21 -39.71 -1.39
C GLY A 603 30.00 -38.98 -0.80
N ARG A 604 28.87 -39.03 -1.52
CA ARG A 604 27.56 -38.55 -1.05
C ARG A 604 26.77 -39.68 -0.35
N PRO A 605 25.96 -39.36 0.67
CA PRO A 605 25.07 -40.36 1.26
C PRO A 605 24.01 -40.78 0.23
N ARG A 606 23.67 -42.07 0.19
CA ARG A 606 22.62 -42.59 -0.70
C ARG A 606 21.25 -42.44 -0.03
N ALA A 607 20.22 -42.19 -0.84
CA ALA A 607 18.85 -42.17 -0.35
C ALA A 607 18.44 -43.59 0.11
N GLY A 608 17.98 -43.72 1.36
CA GLY A 608 17.54 -45.00 1.94
C GLY A 608 18.52 -45.69 2.90
N ASN A 609 19.65 -45.06 3.24
CA ASN A 609 20.56 -45.58 4.27
C ASN A 609 19.90 -45.62 5.66
N GLU A 610 20.25 -46.63 6.46
CA GLU A 610 19.78 -46.76 7.86
C GLU A 610 20.34 -45.65 8.77
N GLU A 611 19.66 -45.34 9.88
CA GLU A 611 20.02 -44.25 10.80
C GLU A 611 21.44 -44.40 11.39
N THR A 612 21.88 -45.64 11.62
CA THR A 612 23.24 -45.99 12.07
C THR A 612 24.30 -45.71 11.01
N GLU A 613 24.02 -46.04 9.74
CA GLU A 613 24.92 -45.75 8.61
C GLU A 613 25.02 -44.25 8.35
N MET A 614 23.89 -43.53 8.48
CA MET A 614 23.85 -42.08 8.37
C MET A 614 24.67 -41.43 9.51
N GLY A 615 24.55 -41.93 10.74
CA GLY A 615 25.37 -41.50 11.87
C GLY A 615 26.86 -41.71 11.64
N ALA A 616 27.27 -42.88 11.14
CA ALA A 616 28.66 -43.17 10.82
C ALA A 616 29.20 -42.28 9.68
N TYR A 617 28.39 -42.02 8.64
CA TYR A 617 28.74 -41.10 7.56
C TYR A 617 29.02 -39.69 8.10
N TRP A 618 28.10 -39.12 8.91
CA TRP A 618 28.27 -37.78 9.45
C TRP A 618 29.43 -37.67 10.44
N SER A 619 29.73 -38.73 11.20
CA SER A 619 30.94 -38.77 12.05
C SER A 619 32.20 -38.69 11.20
N ARG A 620 32.31 -39.52 10.16
CA ARG A 620 33.45 -39.52 9.24
C ARG A 620 33.56 -38.22 8.45
N ALA A 621 32.43 -37.61 8.08
CA ALA A 621 32.38 -36.31 7.44
C ALA A 621 33.00 -35.24 8.35
N ARG A 622 32.57 -35.14 9.62
CA ARG A 622 33.12 -34.18 10.59
C ARG A 622 34.63 -34.37 10.80
N GLU A 623 35.10 -35.61 10.93
CA GLU A 623 36.54 -35.90 11.05
C GLU A 623 37.33 -35.47 9.81
N THR A 624 36.78 -35.73 8.62
CA THR A 624 37.40 -35.35 7.34
C THR A 624 37.45 -33.82 7.20
N GLU A 625 36.36 -33.12 7.51
CA GLU A 625 36.28 -31.66 7.46
C GLU A 625 37.26 -31.00 8.43
N ALA A 626 37.37 -31.51 9.66
CA ALA A 626 38.34 -31.03 10.65
C ALA A 626 39.79 -31.25 10.19
N ASN A 627 40.08 -32.38 9.53
CA ASN A 627 41.40 -32.66 8.96
C ASN A 627 41.73 -31.72 7.80
N LEU A 628 40.82 -31.55 6.83
CA LEU A 628 41.00 -30.66 5.69
C LEU A 628 41.20 -29.20 6.12
N SER A 629 40.41 -28.73 7.08
CA SER A 629 40.54 -27.38 7.65
C SER A 629 41.93 -27.17 8.25
N ARG A 630 42.41 -28.12 9.07
CA ARG A 630 43.75 -28.06 9.67
C ARG A 630 44.88 -28.04 8.63
N ARG A 631 44.71 -28.80 7.53
CA ARG A 631 45.67 -28.85 6.42
C ARG A 631 45.69 -27.56 5.60
N ALA A 632 44.55 -26.88 5.47
CA ALA A 632 44.45 -25.64 4.71
C ALA A 632 45.12 -24.46 5.43
N LEU A 633 44.95 -24.35 6.75
CA LEU A 633 45.36 -23.17 7.55
C LEU A 633 46.75 -22.59 7.20
N PRO A 634 47.84 -23.38 7.11
CA PRO A 634 49.17 -22.81 6.84
C PRO A 634 49.30 -22.19 5.43
N GLN A 635 48.50 -22.65 4.47
CA GLN A 635 48.56 -22.22 3.08
C GLN A 635 47.62 -21.04 2.79
N LEU A 636 46.59 -20.84 3.62
CA LEU A 636 45.62 -19.75 3.45
C LEU A 636 46.28 -18.37 3.58
N GLN A 637 47.14 -18.19 4.58
CA GLN A 637 47.88 -16.93 4.76
C GLN A 637 48.77 -16.63 3.55
N HIS A 638 49.50 -17.64 3.06
CA HIS A 638 50.33 -17.49 1.87
C HIS A 638 49.49 -17.11 0.64
N GLN A 639 48.34 -17.77 0.45
CA GLN A 639 47.43 -17.44 -0.66
C GLN A 639 46.92 -16.01 -0.56
N LEU A 640 46.37 -15.60 0.59
CA LEU A 640 45.85 -14.24 0.81
C LEU A 640 46.92 -13.17 0.52
N GLN A 641 48.16 -13.39 0.96
CA GLN A 641 49.27 -12.49 0.67
C GLN A 641 49.57 -12.46 -0.84
N ALA A 642 49.69 -13.63 -1.48
CA ALA A 642 50.05 -13.74 -2.88
C ALA A 642 48.96 -13.22 -3.85
N THR A 643 47.69 -13.28 -3.46
CA THR A 643 46.55 -12.87 -4.30
C THR A 643 45.99 -11.50 -3.94
N GLY A 644 46.53 -10.82 -2.93
CA GLY A 644 46.03 -9.53 -2.48
C GLY A 644 44.68 -9.60 -1.73
N GLY A 645 44.44 -10.68 -0.98
CA GLY A 645 43.28 -10.86 -0.11
C GLY A 645 42.18 -11.78 -0.67
N LEU A 646 42.47 -12.53 -1.75
CA LEU A 646 41.48 -13.36 -2.43
C LEU A 646 41.72 -14.86 -2.17
N LEU A 647 40.69 -15.57 -1.70
CA LEU A 647 40.66 -17.04 -1.72
C LEU A 647 39.90 -17.57 -2.93
N ALA A 648 40.38 -18.69 -3.45
CA ALA A 648 39.86 -19.41 -4.61
C ALA A 648 39.77 -20.90 -4.27
N SER A 649 38.65 -21.54 -4.63
CA SER A 649 38.37 -22.93 -4.30
C SER A 649 39.37 -23.88 -4.97
N GLY A 650 39.74 -23.61 -6.22
CA GLY A 650 40.74 -24.36 -6.98
C GLY A 650 42.12 -24.34 -6.30
N LEU A 651 42.58 -23.15 -5.88
CA LEU A 651 43.89 -23.00 -5.22
C LEU A 651 43.96 -23.75 -3.88
N ILE A 652 42.88 -23.72 -3.08
CA ILE A 652 42.83 -24.46 -1.81
C ILE A 652 42.93 -25.97 -2.07
N ARG A 653 42.25 -26.47 -3.10
CA ARG A 653 42.33 -27.89 -3.49
C ARG A 653 43.71 -28.26 -4.06
N ALA A 654 44.30 -27.40 -4.88
CA ALA A 654 45.67 -27.59 -5.37
C ALA A 654 46.68 -27.66 -4.21
N ALA A 655 46.50 -26.83 -3.18
CA ALA A 655 47.31 -26.87 -1.96
C ALA A 655 47.16 -28.19 -1.17
N TRP A 656 46.01 -28.85 -1.25
CA TRP A 656 45.82 -30.19 -0.66
C TRP A 656 46.43 -31.31 -1.50
N GLN A 657 46.69 -31.10 -2.78
CA GLN A 657 47.33 -32.09 -3.65
C GLN A 657 48.85 -32.09 -3.45
N ASP A 658 49.55 -31.03 -3.86
CA ASP A 658 50.99 -30.88 -3.74
C ASP A 658 51.46 -29.43 -3.97
N ALA A 659 52.63 -29.08 -3.43
CA ALA A 659 53.17 -27.71 -3.49
C ALA A 659 53.53 -27.23 -4.93
N PRO A 660 54.15 -28.06 -5.80
CA PRO A 660 54.37 -27.68 -7.21
C PRO A 660 53.09 -27.34 -7.98
N THR A 661 52.03 -28.13 -7.82
CA THR A 661 50.72 -27.87 -8.46
C THR A 661 50.12 -26.57 -7.94
N TYR A 662 50.12 -26.38 -6.61
CA TYR A 662 49.67 -25.12 -6.00
C TYR A 662 50.44 -23.89 -6.51
N GLY A 663 51.77 -23.94 -6.57
CA GLY A 663 52.57 -22.82 -7.06
C GLY A 663 52.27 -22.44 -8.52
N ARG A 664 52.03 -23.45 -9.38
CA ARG A 664 51.66 -23.24 -10.79
C ARG A 664 50.28 -22.63 -10.93
N GLU A 665 49.29 -23.16 -10.19
CA GLU A 665 47.93 -22.62 -10.24
C GLU A 665 47.85 -21.22 -9.62
N LEU A 666 48.61 -20.95 -8.55
CA LEU A 666 48.65 -19.62 -7.94
C LEU A 666 49.18 -18.55 -8.90
N ALA A 667 50.24 -18.87 -9.66
CA ALA A 667 50.76 -17.99 -10.70
C ALA A 667 49.71 -17.75 -11.79
N ALA A 668 49.09 -18.82 -12.31
CA ALA A 668 48.04 -18.71 -13.32
C ALA A 668 46.82 -17.90 -12.83
N PHE A 669 46.42 -18.07 -11.57
CA PHE A 669 45.33 -17.31 -10.97
C PHE A 669 45.65 -15.81 -10.91
N ASN A 670 46.86 -15.45 -10.48
CA ASN A 670 47.28 -14.06 -10.42
C ASN A 670 47.35 -13.44 -11.82
N ASP A 671 47.82 -14.18 -12.83
CA ASP A 671 47.83 -13.72 -14.22
C ASP A 671 46.40 -13.46 -14.74
N GLU A 672 45.44 -14.34 -14.40
CA GLU A 672 44.03 -14.15 -14.74
C GLU A 672 43.42 -12.94 -14.03
N VAL A 673 43.69 -12.74 -12.73
CA VAL A 673 43.23 -11.56 -11.98
C VAL A 673 43.79 -10.27 -12.58
N GLU A 674 45.08 -10.24 -12.90
CA GLU A 674 45.73 -9.09 -13.55
C GLU A 674 45.16 -8.81 -14.94
N ALA A 675 44.81 -9.85 -15.70
CA ALA A 675 44.13 -9.70 -16.98
C ALA A 675 42.73 -9.11 -16.79
N LEU A 676 41.96 -9.59 -15.81
CA LEU A 676 40.62 -9.12 -15.49
C LEU A 676 40.60 -7.64 -15.06
N LEU A 677 41.53 -7.23 -14.19
CA LEU A 677 41.68 -5.82 -13.76
C LEU A 677 42.08 -4.89 -14.90
N LYS A 678 42.63 -5.45 -15.99
CA LYS A 678 42.93 -4.73 -17.24
C LYS A 678 41.77 -4.81 -18.25
N GLY A 679 40.58 -5.22 -17.81
CA GLY A 679 39.39 -5.38 -18.64
C GLY A 679 39.49 -6.52 -19.67
N ARG A 680 40.45 -7.44 -19.51
CA ARG A 680 40.59 -8.64 -20.35
C ARG A 680 39.93 -9.83 -19.66
N GLY A 681 40.04 -11.01 -20.26
CA GLY A 681 39.58 -12.25 -19.63
C GLY A 681 39.64 -13.43 -20.59
N PRO A 682 39.19 -14.62 -20.15
CA PRO A 682 39.20 -15.82 -20.96
C PRO A 682 38.38 -15.63 -22.24
N VAL A 683 38.91 -16.16 -23.35
CA VAL A 683 38.29 -16.08 -24.69
C VAL A 683 37.73 -17.42 -25.16
N ALA A 684 38.04 -18.51 -24.45
CA ALA A 684 37.55 -19.83 -24.76
C ALA A 684 36.05 -19.96 -24.46
N ALA A 685 35.37 -20.84 -25.19
CA ALA A 685 33.94 -21.11 -25.04
C ALA A 685 33.58 -21.82 -23.72
N GLU A 686 34.59 -22.36 -23.02
CA GLU A 686 34.45 -23.00 -21.71
C GLU A 686 35.43 -22.37 -20.73
N LEU A 687 34.99 -22.21 -19.47
CA LEU A 687 35.82 -21.74 -18.37
C LEU A 687 36.48 -22.92 -17.67
N THR A 688 37.77 -22.77 -17.35
CA THR A 688 38.39 -23.62 -16.34
C THR A 688 37.90 -23.23 -14.95
N GLY A 689 37.96 -24.15 -13.97
CA GLY A 689 37.57 -23.85 -12.59
C GLY A 689 38.34 -22.67 -11.98
N LEU A 690 39.64 -22.55 -12.30
CA LEU A 690 40.47 -21.45 -11.83
C LEU A 690 40.08 -20.09 -12.43
N GLN A 691 39.68 -20.07 -13.70
CA GLN A 691 39.18 -18.86 -14.35
C GLN A 691 37.82 -18.43 -13.79
N ALA A 692 36.93 -19.39 -13.54
CA ALA A 692 35.65 -19.11 -12.88
C ALA A 692 35.88 -18.51 -11.47
N ASP A 693 36.82 -19.07 -10.70
CA ASP A 693 37.21 -18.52 -9.39
C ASP A 693 37.77 -17.09 -9.51
N ALA A 694 38.62 -16.81 -10.50
CA ALA A 694 39.21 -15.49 -10.70
C ALA A 694 38.16 -14.43 -11.09
N ILE A 695 37.24 -14.75 -12.00
CA ILE A 695 36.14 -13.85 -12.38
C ILE A 695 35.23 -13.62 -11.18
N SER A 696 34.87 -14.69 -10.46
CA SER A 696 34.05 -14.60 -9.24
C SER A 696 34.70 -13.68 -8.19
N ALA A 697 36.02 -13.76 -8.05
CA ALA A 697 36.76 -12.93 -7.13
C ALA A 697 36.77 -11.45 -7.54
N VAL A 698 37.06 -11.12 -8.80
CA VAL A 698 37.19 -9.73 -9.25
C VAL A 698 35.83 -9.03 -9.41
N TYR A 699 34.82 -9.74 -9.92
CA TYR A 699 33.51 -9.16 -10.23
C TYR A 699 32.49 -9.34 -9.10
N GLY A 700 32.80 -10.12 -8.06
CA GLY A 700 31.92 -10.30 -6.90
C GLY A 700 30.63 -11.07 -7.21
N ILE A 701 30.70 -12.01 -8.16
CA ILE A 701 29.58 -12.89 -8.53
C ILE A 701 29.96 -14.36 -8.33
N ASP A 702 28.98 -15.26 -8.23
CA ASP A 702 29.25 -16.70 -8.14
C ASP A 702 29.13 -17.37 -9.51
N LEU A 703 30.26 -17.86 -10.04
CA LEU A 703 30.33 -18.64 -11.28
C LEU A 703 30.68 -20.11 -11.02
N SER A 704 30.38 -20.65 -9.82
CA SER A 704 30.76 -22.00 -9.42
C SER A 704 29.96 -23.11 -10.14
N GLY A 705 30.19 -23.27 -11.44
CA GLY A 705 29.54 -24.24 -12.33
C GLY A 705 29.57 -23.68 -13.75
N SER A 706 29.57 -24.53 -14.78
CA SER A 706 29.57 -24.07 -16.18
C SER A 706 28.35 -23.18 -16.42
N ASP A 707 28.54 -21.86 -16.34
CA ASP A 707 27.46 -20.89 -16.57
C ASP A 707 26.97 -21.10 -17.99
N ALA A 708 25.69 -21.46 -18.12
CA ALA A 708 25.05 -21.81 -19.38
C ALA A 708 25.15 -20.66 -20.40
N CYS A 709 25.35 -19.42 -19.94
CA CYS A 709 25.51 -18.24 -20.79
C CYS A 709 26.95 -17.99 -21.25
N TRP A 710 27.99 -18.60 -20.65
CA TRP A 710 29.40 -18.25 -20.93
C TRP A 710 29.77 -18.38 -22.42
N ALA A 711 29.40 -19.50 -23.03
CA ALA A 711 29.71 -19.79 -24.44
C ALA A 711 29.16 -18.74 -25.40
N GLY A 712 28.09 -18.04 -25.01
CA GLY A 712 27.43 -17.03 -25.82
C GLY A 712 27.88 -15.59 -25.57
N VAL A 713 28.67 -15.35 -24.52
CA VAL A 713 29.23 -14.03 -24.17
C VAL A 713 30.74 -13.92 -24.40
N ALA A 714 31.43 -15.05 -24.56
CA ALA A 714 32.87 -15.12 -24.86
C ALA A 714 33.19 -14.82 -26.34
N GLY A 715 34.42 -14.40 -26.62
CA GLY A 715 34.94 -14.28 -28.00
C GLY A 715 34.38 -13.10 -28.81
N LEU A 716 33.96 -12.00 -28.16
CA LEU A 716 33.38 -10.81 -28.81
C LEU A 716 34.31 -9.58 -28.78
N GLN A 717 35.53 -9.71 -28.26
CA GLN A 717 36.48 -8.61 -28.06
C GLN A 717 36.88 -7.90 -29.37
N GLN A 718 36.80 -8.57 -30.51
CA GLN A 718 37.06 -8.00 -31.83
C GLN A 718 36.08 -6.88 -32.22
N HIS A 719 34.93 -6.76 -31.56
CA HIS A 719 34.00 -5.64 -31.81
C HIS A 719 34.60 -4.29 -31.40
N LEU A 720 35.61 -4.28 -30.52
CA LEU A 720 36.37 -3.09 -30.15
C LEU A 720 37.67 -2.93 -30.96
N ALA A 721 37.90 -3.79 -31.96
CA ALA A 721 39.10 -3.71 -32.78
C ALA A 721 39.14 -2.37 -33.55
N GLY A 722 40.26 -1.66 -33.43
CA GLY A 722 40.47 -0.36 -34.09
C GLY A 722 40.11 0.86 -33.25
N MET A 723 39.60 0.68 -32.02
CA MET A 723 39.39 1.77 -31.07
C MET A 723 40.64 2.03 -30.22
N ALA A 724 40.96 3.31 -30.01
CA ALA A 724 41.97 3.76 -29.06
C ALA A 724 41.36 3.78 -27.65
N LEU A 725 41.52 2.67 -26.92
CA LEU A 725 40.95 2.50 -25.57
C LEU A 725 42.10 2.35 -24.57
N GLY A 726 42.36 3.41 -23.82
CA GLY A 726 43.31 3.41 -22.69
C GLY A 726 42.65 3.09 -21.36
N PRO A 727 43.43 2.88 -20.29
CA PRO A 727 42.89 3.03 -18.94
C PRO A 727 42.61 4.50 -18.65
N TYR A 728 41.45 4.80 -18.09
CA TYR A 728 41.04 6.15 -17.70
C TYR A 728 41.01 6.25 -16.18
N THR A 729 41.46 7.38 -15.62
CA THR A 729 41.40 7.61 -14.17
C THR A 729 40.07 8.22 -13.79
N MET A 730 39.46 7.72 -12.72
CA MET A 730 38.27 8.30 -12.09
C MET A 730 38.59 8.66 -10.64
N CYS A 731 38.09 9.80 -10.17
CA CYS A 731 38.22 10.21 -8.77
C CYS A 731 36.82 10.38 -8.19
N PHE A 732 36.49 9.63 -7.14
CA PHE A 732 35.23 9.80 -6.42
C PHE A 732 35.52 10.53 -5.10
N GLU A 733 34.96 11.72 -4.96
CA GLU A 733 35.08 12.53 -3.76
C GLU A 733 34.18 12.01 -2.64
N HIS A 734 34.60 12.20 -1.39
CA HIS A 734 33.81 11.78 -0.23
C HIS A 734 32.84 12.89 0.16
N ARG A 735 31.63 12.53 0.60
CA ARG A 735 30.63 13.48 1.06
C ARG A 735 30.71 13.62 2.57
N ARG A 736 30.91 14.85 3.07
CA ARG A 736 30.85 15.14 4.50
C ARG A 736 29.41 15.41 4.89
N ILE A 737 28.84 14.54 5.73
CA ILE A 737 27.42 14.56 6.12
C ILE A 737 27.27 15.11 7.53
N GLU A 738 26.36 16.06 7.69
CA GLU A 738 25.96 16.66 8.96
C GLU A 738 24.45 16.51 9.13
N MET A 739 24.00 16.22 10.36
CA MET A 739 22.58 16.11 10.69
C MET A 739 22.14 17.40 11.39
N THR A 740 21.20 18.11 10.77
CA THR A 740 20.68 19.41 11.25
C THR A 740 19.26 19.31 11.81
N GLY A 741 18.53 18.24 11.49
CA GLY A 741 17.18 17.96 11.97
C GLY A 741 17.08 16.76 12.93
N GLN A 742 15.83 16.45 13.34
CA GLN A 742 15.51 15.24 14.11
C GLN A 742 14.71 14.25 13.26
N ILE A 743 14.91 12.97 13.50
CA ILE A 743 14.21 11.87 12.81
C ILE A 743 12.89 11.55 13.53
N ASP A 744 11.82 11.35 12.77
CA ASP A 744 10.48 11.01 13.26
C ASP A 744 10.41 9.57 13.78
N ARG A 745 10.52 9.42 15.11
CA ARG A 745 10.47 8.13 15.80
C ARG A 745 9.16 7.38 15.59
N ARG A 746 8.03 8.09 15.44
CA ARG A 746 6.71 7.42 15.24
C ARG A 746 6.62 6.71 13.91
N GLY A 747 7.34 7.17 12.89
CA GLY A 747 7.40 6.50 11.60
C GLY A 747 8.27 5.24 11.64
N ILE A 748 9.36 5.28 12.41
CA ILE A 748 10.22 4.12 12.69
C ILE A 748 9.44 3.04 13.42
N ASP A 749 8.72 3.40 14.49
CA ASP A 749 7.88 2.45 15.24
C ASP A 749 6.84 1.78 14.33
N ALA A 750 6.23 2.53 13.40
CA ALA A 750 5.29 1.98 12.43
C ALA A 750 5.93 1.02 11.42
N LEU A 751 7.21 1.20 11.07
CA LEU A 751 7.97 0.26 10.24
C LEU A 751 8.27 -1.03 11.03
N LEU A 752 8.71 -0.91 12.28
CA LEU A 752 8.95 -2.06 13.16
C LEU A 752 7.66 -2.86 13.42
N GLU A 753 6.53 -2.19 13.63
CA GLU A 753 5.21 -2.83 13.69
C GLU A 753 4.85 -3.57 12.39
N ALA A 754 5.23 -3.02 11.23
CA ALA A 754 5.02 -3.67 9.94
C ALA A 754 5.85 -4.95 9.79
N PHE A 755 7.12 -4.97 10.22
CA PHE A 755 7.94 -6.19 10.25
C PHE A 755 7.34 -7.26 11.17
N GLY A 756 6.91 -6.85 12.37
CA GLY A 756 6.22 -7.74 13.31
C GLY A 756 4.94 -8.35 12.74
N TYR A 757 4.17 -7.56 11.98
CA TYR A 757 2.99 -8.03 11.25
C TYR A 757 3.35 -8.94 10.08
N GLY A 758 4.41 -8.63 9.33
CA GLY A 758 4.87 -9.41 8.19
C GLY A 758 5.36 -10.81 8.55
N ARG A 759 6.12 -10.95 9.65
CA ARG A 759 6.49 -12.27 10.20
C ARG A 759 5.24 -13.10 10.53
N ARG A 760 4.26 -12.50 11.21
CA ARG A 760 2.97 -13.15 11.53
C ARG A 760 2.23 -13.61 10.28
N PHE A 761 2.13 -12.72 9.32
CA PHE A 761 1.48 -13.02 8.05
C PHE A 761 2.16 -14.21 7.39
N ARG A 762 3.49 -14.20 7.24
CA ARG A 762 4.27 -15.26 6.58
C ARG A 762 4.05 -16.65 7.19
N GLU A 763 4.05 -16.74 8.52
CA GLU A 763 3.91 -18.01 9.25
C GLU A 763 2.48 -18.54 9.23
N VAL A 764 1.49 -17.66 9.43
CA VAL A 764 0.11 -18.08 9.70
C VAL A 764 -0.73 -18.15 8.43
N ILE A 765 -0.39 -17.44 7.36
CA ILE A 765 -1.21 -17.33 6.14
C ILE A 765 -1.53 -18.67 5.47
N GLY A 766 -0.65 -19.66 5.58
CA GLY A 766 -0.86 -21.02 5.06
C GLY A 766 -1.58 -21.97 6.03
N VAL A 767 -1.87 -21.54 7.25
CA VAL A 767 -2.49 -22.36 8.31
C VAL A 767 -3.86 -21.80 8.71
N ASP A 768 -3.92 -20.50 9.02
CA ASP A 768 -5.15 -19.77 9.37
C ASP A 768 -5.12 -18.38 8.72
N ALA A 769 -5.69 -18.31 7.53
CA ALA A 769 -5.74 -17.08 6.76
C ALA A 769 -6.53 -15.97 7.49
N GLY A 770 -7.57 -16.33 8.27
CA GLY A 770 -8.39 -15.39 9.02
C GLY A 770 -7.60 -14.60 10.07
N SER A 771 -6.73 -15.29 10.79
CA SER A 771 -5.81 -14.67 11.77
C SER A 771 -4.66 -13.91 11.10
N ALA A 772 -4.20 -14.37 9.93
CA ALA A 772 -3.08 -13.74 9.22
C ALA A 772 -3.38 -12.30 8.76
N TRP A 773 -4.63 -11.98 8.41
CA TRP A 773 -5.06 -10.63 8.01
C TRP A 773 -5.93 -9.92 9.04
N GLU A 774 -5.86 -10.31 10.32
CA GLU A 774 -6.65 -9.67 11.39
C GLU A 774 -6.41 -8.14 11.37
N ARG A 775 -7.50 -7.38 11.43
CA ARG A 775 -7.48 -5.89 11.43
C ARG A 775 -6.95 -5.23 10.14
N LEU A 776 -6.71 -6.00 9.08
CA LEU A 776 -6.50 -5.46 7.73
C LEU A 776 -7.82 -4.91 7.19
N SER A 777 -7.82 -3.66 6.74
CA SER A 777 -9.02 -2.96 6.27
C SER A 777 -8.79 -2.22 4.96
N PRO A 778 -9.61 -2.47 3.93
CA PRO A 778 -9.45 -1.82 2.62
C PRO A 778 -9.84 -0.34 2.65
N LYS A 779 -10.41 0.17 3.75
CA LYS A 779 -10.77 1.60 3.87
C LYS A 779 -9.54 2.50 3.75
N GLN A 780 -8.41 2.05 4.29
CA GLN A 780 -7.14 2.77 4.34
C GLN A 780 -6.50 2.99 2.96
N MET A 781 -7.07 2.35 1.93
CA MET A 781 -6.61 2.36 0.55
C MET A 781 -7.40 3.31 -0.36
N ARG A 782 -8.45 3.97 0.16
CA ARG A 782 -9.30 4.88 -0.62
C ARG A 782 -8.58 6.20 -0.93
N GLU A 783 -8.69 6.67 -2.18
CA GLU A 783 -8.18 7.97 -2.59
C GLU A 783 -8.93 9.12 -1.88
N GLY A 784 -8.18 10.09 -1.33
CA GLY A 784 -8.74 11.27 -0.66
C GLY A 784 -8.87 11.20 0.87
N GLU A 785 -8.54 10.06 1.50
CA GLU A 785 -8.53 9.94 2.96
C GLU A 785 -7.30 10.67 3.55
N ARG A 786 -7.53 11.88 4.10
CA ARG A 786 -6.47 12.77 4.63
C ARG A 786 -5.74 12.24 5.89
N SER A 787 -6.20 11.14 6.48
CA SER A 787 -5.67 10.57 7.72
C SER A 787 -4.67 9.42 7.53
N VAL A 788 -4.32 9.06 6.28
CA VAL A 788 -3.37 7.95 6.04
C VAL A 788 -1.94 8.40 6.36
N SER A 789 -1.34 7.71 7.32
CA SER A 789 0.01 7.90 7.85
C SER A 789 0.71 6.53 7.97
N PRO A 790 2.05 6.48 8.15
CA PRO A 790 2.78 5.23 8.41
C PRO A 790 2.09 4.35 9.48
N GLN A 791 1.65 4.96 10.59
CA GLN A 791 1.01 4.27 11.72
C GLN A 791 -0.31 3.60 11.32
N THR A 792 -1.04 4.17 10.37
CA THR A 792 -2.30 3.56 9.91
C THR A 792 -2.08 2.47 8.86
N LEU A 793 -1.02 2.57 8.06
CA LEU A 793 -0.78 1.71 6.90
C LEU A 793 0.18 0.54 7.18
N HIS A 794 0.79 0.48 8.37
CA HIS A 794 1.78 -0.56 8.74
C HIS A 794 1.32 -2.00 8.46
N ARG A 795 0.03 -2.33 8.57
CA ARG A 795 -0.48 -3.68 8.28
C ARG A 795 -0.43 -4.03 6.80
N HIS A 796 -0.71 -3.06 5.93
CA HIS A 796 -0.62 -3.26 4.48
C HIS A 796 0.85 -3.41 4.07
N LEU A 797 1.74 -2.60 4.64
CA LEU A 797 3.18 -2.81 4.48
C LEU A 797 3.61 -4.17 5.04
N GLY A 798 3.07 -4.58 6.19
CA GLY A 798 3.34 -5.88 6.79
C GLY A 798 2.96 -7.05 5.89
N VAL A 799 1.83 -6.99 5.16
CA VAL A 799 1.49 -8.01 4.16
C VAL A 799 2.52 -8.06 3.03
N LEU A 800 2.97 -6.90 2.52
CA LEU A 800 4.02 -6.85 1.50
C LEU A 800 5.30 -7.51 2.02
N LEU A 801 5.80 -7.08 3.19
CA LEU A 801 7.00 -7.63 3.83
C LEU A 801 6.87 -9.14 4.12
N GLY A 802 5.70 -9.59 4.56
CA GLY A 802 5.43 -11.00 4.83
C GLY A 802 5.42 -11.87 3.56
N ALA A 803 5.11 -11.29 2.41
CA ALA A 803 5.19 -11.95 1.12
C ALA A 803 6.61 -11.99 0.53
N LEU A 804 7.49 -11.07 0.96
CA LEU A 804 8.90 -11.04 0.56
C LEU A 804 9.73 -12.13 1.26
N PRO A 805 10.88 -12.53 0.66
CA PRO A 805 11.90 -13.32 1.34
C PRO A 805 12.32 -12.70 2.67
N GLU A 806 12.60 -13.57 3.64
CA GLU A 806 13.00 -13.18 4.99
C GLU A 806 14.30 -12.37 5.00
N THR A 807 15.29 -12.79 4.20
CA THR A 807 16.58 -12.10 4.08
C THR A 807 16.45 -10.63 3.68
N ILE A 808 15.52 -10.30 2.79
CA ILE A 808 15.27 -8.91 2.35
C ILE A 808 14.57 -8.12 3.46
N SER A 809 13.60 -8.74 4.12
CA SER A 809 12.87 -8.11 5.22
C SER A 809 13.82 -7.80 6.39
N ASP A 810 14.70 -8.73 6.74
CA ASP A 810 15.62 -8.60 7.85
C ASP A 810 16.72 -7.56 7.58
N ALA A 811 17.20 -7.49 6.34
CA ALA A 811 18.14 -6.47 5.89
C ALA A 811 17.51 -5.06 5.97
N LEU A 812 16.25 -4.91 5.56
CA LEU A 812 15.55 -3.63 5.68
C LEU A 812 15.27 -3.26 7.14
N GLU A 813 14.85 -4.23 7.97
CA GLU A 813 14.62 -4.03 9.41
C GLU A 813 15.91 -3.53 10.08
N ASN A 814 17.06 -4.09 9.71
CA ASN A 814 18.37 -3.64 10.19
C ASN A 814 18.64 -2.17 9.86
N GLU A 815 18.25 -1.69 8.67
CA GLU A 815 18.44 -0.28 8.30
C GLU A 815 17.43 0.63 9.00
N VAL A 816 16.19 0.17 9.22
CA VAL A 816 15.18 0.90 10.01
C VAL A 816 15.62 1.06 11.47
N GLU A 817 16.17 0.01 12.07
CA GLU A 817 16.75 0.07 13.42
C GLU A 817 17.91 1.06 13.46
N MET A 818 18.82 1.04 12.48
CA MET A 818 19.94 2.00 12.41
C MET A 818 19.49 3.45 12.32
N LEU A 819 18.43 3.70 11.56
CA LEU A 819 17.86 5.04 11.45
C LEU A 819 17.29 5.52 12.79
N GLY A 820 16.85 4.59 13.66
CA GLY A 820 16.26 4.88 14.97
C GLY A 820 17.25 4.95 16.13
N LEU A 821 18.50 4.53 15.95
CA LEU A 821 19.51 4.57 17.02
C LEU A 821 19.97 6.01 17.31
N GLU A 822 20.20 6.31 18.57
CA GLU A 822 20.80 7.59 19.00
C GLU A 822 22.33 7.49 18.89
N THR A 823 22.88 7.72 17.69
CA THR A 823 24.33 7.63 17.44
C THR A 823 24.93 8.97 17.00
N HIS A 824 26.26 9.12 17.18
CA HIS A 824 27.03 10.28 16.73
C HIS A 824 27.58 10.10 15.29
N GLU A 825 26.93 9.31 14.43
CA GLU A 825 27.38 9.00 13.07
C GLU A 825 26.34 9.40 12.00
N PRO A 826 26.21 10.71 11.65
CA PRO A 826 25.25 11.21 10.68
C PRO A 826 25.28 10.48 9.32
N ALA A 827 26.49 10.14 8.86
CA ALA A 827 26.67 9.45 7.58
C ALA A 827 25.98 8.08 7.54
N ARG A 828 26.00 7.34 8.66
CA ARG A 828 25.38 6.02 8.71
C ARG A 828 23.86 6.11 8.80
N HIS A 829 23.31 7.11 9.49
CA HIS A 829 21.86 7.36 9.49
C HIS A 829 21.37 7.76 8.10
N GLN A 830 22.10 8.62 7.39
CA GLN A 830 21.72 8.99 6.03
C GLN A 830 21.79 7.78 5.08
N LEU A 831 22.83 6.93 5.21
CA LEU A 831 22.93 5.71 4.43
C LEU A 831 21.74 4.76 4.68
N ALA A 832 21.38 4.54 5.95
CA ALA A 832 20.21 3.75 6.31
C ALA A 832 18.92 4.35 5.72
N ALA A 833 18.74 5.67 5.82
CA ALA A 833 17.61 6.37 5.22
C ALA A 833 17.55 6.19 3.69
N ASN A 834 18.70 6.27 3.01
CA ASN A 834 18.80 6.05 1.57
C ASN A 834 18.47 4.60 1.21
N ARG A 835 18.96 3.60 1.95
CA ARG A 835 18.61 2.18 1.72
C ARG A 835 17.10 1.94 1.90
N ILE A 836 16.48 2.55 2.90
CA ILE A 836 15.02 2.48 3.09
C ILE A 836 14.27 3.15 1.94
N LYS A 837 14.75 4.30 1.46
CA LYS A 837 14.21 4.99 0.29
C LYS A 837 14.30 4.11 -0.96
N ASP A 838 15.48 3.57 -1.26
CA ASP A 838 15.73 2.74 -2.44
C ASP A 838 14.85 1.49 -2.43
N PHE A 839 14.64 0.87 -1.26
CA PHE A 839 13.68 -0.21 -1.10
C PHE A 839 12.27 0.19 -1.56
N PHE A 840 11.73 1.31 -1.07
CA PHE A 840 10.37 1.74 -1.42
C PHE A 840 10.22 2.23 -2.87
N GLU A 841 11.27 2.81 -3.43
CA GLU A 841 11.24 3.42 -4.76
C GLU A 841 11.53 2.44 -5.89
N VAL A 842 12.40 1.46 -5.64
CA VAL A 842 12.95 0.55 -6.65
C VAL A 842 12.68 -0.89 -6.25
N GLU A 843 13.33 -1.39 -5.19
CA GLU A 843 13.41 -2.84 -4.92
C GLU A 843 12.03 -3.47 -4.66
N LEU A 844 11.14 -2.77 -3.94
CA LEU A 844 9.82 -3.31 -3.60
C LEU A 844 9.04 -3.69 -4.86
N GLY A 845 9.09 -2.88 -5.92
CA GLY A 845 8.37 -3.13 -7.18
C GLY A 845 8.89 -4.36 -7.91
N ASP A 846 10.21 -4.50 -8.00
CA ASP A 846 10.88 -5.62 -8.68
C ASP A 846 10.64 -6.96 -7.99
N LEU A 847 10.42 -6.95 -6.66
CA LEU A 847 10.21 -8.16 -5.86
C LEU A 847 8.76 -8.67 -5.87
N LEU A 848 7.78 -7.84 -6.23
CA LEU A 848 6.35 -8.22 -6.15
C LEU A 848 5.99 -9.44 -7.00
N PRO A 849 6.47 -9.63 -8.24
CA PRO A 849 6.09 -10.79 -9.05
C PRO A 849 6.52 -12.13 -8.40
N GLN A 850 7.71 -12.17 -7.82
CA GLN A 850 8.22 -13.36 -7.13
C GLN A 850 7.48 -13.59 -5.80
N ALA A 851 7.20 -12.53 -5.06
CA ALA A 851 6.40 -12.57 -3.85
C ALA A 851 4.96 -13.04 -4.11
N ALA A 852 4.34 -12.57 -5.21
CA ALA A 852 3.01 -12.98 -5.64
C ALA A 852 2.95 -14.48 -5.95
N THR A 853 3.96 -15.00 -6.65
CA THR A 853 4.08 -16.43 -6.96
C THR A 853 4.19 -17.26 -5.68
N THR A 854 5.05 -16.85 -4.74
CA THR A 854 5.27 -17.53 -3.46
C THR A 854 4.01 -17.53 -2.58
N LEU A 855 3.31 -16.40 -2.55
CA LEU A 855 2.09 -16.23 -1.76
C LEU A 855 0.93 -17.01 -2.37
N ALA A 856 0.75 -16.95 -3.69
CA ALA A 856 -0.26 -17.69 -4.42
C ALA A 856 -0.14 -19.21 -4.20
N ALA A 857 1.09 -19.74 -4.11
CA ALA A 857 1.34 -21.15 -3.83
C ALA A 857 0.86 -21.60 -2.43
N LYS A 858 0.66 -20.67 -1.49
CA LYS A 858 0.20 -20.96 -0.11
C LYS A 858 -1.31 -20.82 0.07
N LEU A 859 -2.05 -20.35 -0.94
CA LEU A 859 -3.44 -19.95 -0.79
C LEU A 859 -4.36 -20.68 -1.79
N ASP A 860 -5.57 -20.99 -1.35
CA ASP A 860 -6.66 -21.36 -2.25
C ASP A 860 -7.33 -20.11 -2.87
N GLU A 861 -8.20 -20.33 -3.86
CA GLU A 861 -8.86 -19.25 -4.59
C GLU A 861 -9.79 -18.40 -3.72
N VAL A 862 -10.52 -19.02 -2.78
CA VAL A 862 -11.45 -18.33 -1.88
C VAL A 862 -10.69 -17.40 -0.92
N THR A 863 -9.61 -17.92 -0.36
CA THR A 863 -8.69 -17.24 0.55
C THR A 863 -7.98 -16.10 -0.16
N THR A 864 -7.57 -16.31 -1.42
CA THR A 864 -6.97 -15.28 -2.27
C THR A 864 -7.94 -14.12 -2.49
N ASP A 865 -9.18 -14.39 -2.90
CA ASP A 865 -10.18 -13.34 -3.12
C ASP A 865 -10.56 -12.60 -1.83
N ALA A 866 -10.50 -13.27 -0.68
CA ALA A 866 -10.71 -12.63 0.62
C ALA A 866 -9.55 -11.67 0.95
N LEU A 867 -8.31 -12.10 0.76
CA LEU A 867 -7.12 -11.28 0.95
C LEU A 867 -7.11 -10.05 0.02
N ILE A 868 -7.40 -10.24 -1.27
CA ILE A 868 -7.49 -9.14 -2.25
C ILE A 868 -8.53 -8.11 -1.82
N ARG A 869 -9.73 -8.56 -1.41
CA ARG A 869 -10.77 -7.66 -0.89
C ARG A 869 -10.34 -6.89 0.35
N ARG A 870 -9.44 -7.44 1.17
CA ARG A 870 -8.90 -6.75 2.34
C ARG A 870 -7.79 -5.77 1.99
N LEU A 871 -6.97 -6.10 0.98
CA LEU A 871 -5.84 -5.29 0.52
C LEU A 871 -6.24 -4.08 -0.32
N VAL A 872 -7.23 -4.22 -1.21
CA VAL A 872 -7.59 -3.13 -2.16
C VAL A 872 -9.06 -2.75 -2.11
N GLY A 873 -9.94 -3.62 -1.60
CA GLY A 873 -11.37 -3.34 -1.46
C GLY A 873 -12.19 -3.45 -2.75
N THR A 874 -11.54 -3.46 -3.91
CA THR A 874 -12.12 -3.68 -5.23
C THR A 874 -11.77 -5.07 -5.75
N PRO A 875 -12.65 -5.73 -6.51
CA PRO A 875 -12.28 -6.94 -7.22
C PRO A 875 -11.20 -6.65 -8.26
N VAL A 876 -10.26 -7.57 -8.41
CA VAL A 876 -9.20 -7.52 -9.41
C VAL A 876 -9.57 -8.51 -10.51
N GLU A 877 -9.75 -8.02 -11.73
CA GLU A 877 -10.08 -8.84 -12.90
C GLU A 877 -8.79 -9.28 -13.59
N ALA A 878 -8.29 -10.48 -13.26
CA ALA A 878 -7.22 -11.16 -13.97
C ALA A 878 -7.52 -12.67 -14.08
N PRO A 879 -7.16 -13.33 -15.20
CA PRO A 879 -7.52 -14.72 -15.47
C PRO A 879 -6.80 -15.72 -14.56
N GLU A 880 -5.55 -15.45 -14.19
CA GLU A 880 -4.76 -16.34 -13.33
C GLU A 880 -4.69 -15.87 -11.87
N LEU A 881 -4.60 -16.82 -10.93
CA LEU A 881 -4.53 -16.53 -9.50
C LEU A 881 -3.28 -15.71 -9.13
N VAL A 882 -2.13 -16.07 -9.72
CA VAL A 882 -0.86 -15.35 -9.50
C VAL A 882 -0.95 -13.90 -9.99
N GLU A 883 -1.56 -13.67 -11.15
CA GLU A 883 -1.76 -12.32 -11.70
C GLU A 883 -2.70 -11.48 -10.83
N ARG A 884 -3.80 -12.06 -10.33
CA ARG A 884 -4.70 -11.38 -9.39
C ARG A 884 -3.99 -10.95 -8.10
N VAL A 885 -3.16 -11.83 -7.54
CA VAL A 885 -2.34 -11.51 -6.35
C VAL A 885 -1.33 -10.43 -6.68
N ASN A 886 -0.61 -10.54 -7.80
CA ASN A 886 0.41 -9.57 -8.20
C ASN A 886 -0.18 -8.16 -8.39
N GLU A 887 -1.33 -8.05 -9.03
CA GLU A 887 -2.00 -6.76 -9.23
C GLU A 887 -2.47 -6.15 -7.89
N ALA A 888 -3.02 -6.97 -6.97
CA ALA A 888 -3.41 -6.51 -5.64
C ALA A 888 -2.20 -6.03 -4.81
N LEU A 889 -1.08 -6.77 -4.86
CA LEU A 889 0.17 -6.36 -4.21
C LEU A 889 0.73 -5.09 -4.84
N THR A 890 0.67 -4.95 -6.17
CA THR A 890 1.13 -3.76 -6.90
C THR A 890 0.33 -2.51 -6.55
N GLN A 891 -1.00 -2.62 -6.47
CA GLN A 891 -1.85 -1.52 -6.01
C GLN A 891 -1.56 -1.14 -4.55
N THR A 892 -1.34 -2.14 -3.69
CA THR A 892 -0.94 -1.94 -2.29
C THR A 892 0.40 -1.24 -2.18
N ALA A 893 1.41 -1.71 -2.91
CA ALA A 893 2.75 -1.14 -2.95
C ALA A 893 2.75 0.30 -3.45
N ARG A 894 1.92 0.64 -4.46
CA ARG A 894 1.77 2.01 -4.94
C ARG A 894 1.31 2.95 -3.83
N ARG A 895 0.32 2.53 -3.02
CA ARG A 895 -0.18 3.34 -1.89
C ARG A 895 0.82 3.42 -0.75
N VAL A 896 1.50 2.32 -0.43
CA VAL A 896 2.58 2.26 0.56
C VAL A 896 3.72 3.20 0.16
N ARG A 897 4.19 3.14 -1.09
CA ARG A 897 5.21 4.04 -1.64
C ARG A 897 4.80 5.51 -1.54
N GLN A 898 3.55 5.87 -1.79
CA GLN A 898 3.09 7.25 -1.64
C GLN A 898 3.21 7.78 -0.19
N VAL A 899 3.01 6.91 0.81
CA VAL A 899 3.00 7.30 2.23
C VAL A 899 4.40 7.18 2.83
N TYR A 900 5.00 5.99 2.79
CA TYR A 900 6.33 5.73 3.34
C TYR A 900 7.43 6.37 2.50
N GLY A 901 7.29 6.42 1.17
CA GLY A 901 8.21 7.15 0.30
C GLY A 901 8.22 8.65 0.62
N ARG A 902 7.05 9.28 0.83
CA ARG A 902 7.02 10.69 1.26
C ARG A 902 7.66 10.88 2.64
N TRP A 903 7.35 9.98 3.58
CA TRP A 903 7.88 10.04 4.93
C TRP A 903 9.41 9.93 4.95
N ILE A 904 10.01 9.01 4.19
CA ILE A 904 11.47 8.84 4.16
C ILE A 904 12.19 10.03 3.52
N HIS A 905 11.60 10.66 2.49
CA HIS A 905 12.15 11.92 1.94
C HIS A 905 12.19 13.04 2.98
N GLN A 906 11.14 13.15 3.81
CA GLN A 906 11.14 14.12 4.91
C GLN A 906 12.21 13.81 5.97
N GLN A 907 12.55 12.53 6.19
CA GLN A 907 13.66 12.18 7.08
C GLN A 907 15.01 12.55 6.47
N LEU A 908 15.15 12.43 5.14
CA LEU A 908 16.38 12.80 4.42
C LEU A 908 16.65 14.31 4.47
N ASP A 909 15.62 15.15 4.59
CA ASP A 909 15.76 16.61 4.78
C ASP A 909 16.50 16.98 6.08
N ALA A 910 16.62 16.05 7.04
CA ALA A 910 17.40 16.27 8.26
C ALA A 910 18.93 16.24 8.02
N PHE A 911 19.38 15.81 6.84
CA PHE A 911 20.81 15.68 6.50
C PHE A 911 21.24 16.72 5.47
N THR A 912 22.41 17.31 5.71
CA THR A 912 23.08 18.22 4.78
C THR A 912 24.49 17.72 4.53
N GLY A 913 25.03 17.93 3.33
CA GLY A 913 26.42 17.56 3.07
C GLY A 913 26.94 18.02 1.73
N ALA A 914 28.25 18.29 1.69
CA ALA A 914 28.99 18.73 0.51
C ALA A 914 30.14 17.76 0.20
N ALA A 915 30.56 17.75 -1.08
CA ALA A 915 31.74 17.03 -1.51
C ALA A 915 33.00 17.59 -0.83
N SER A 916 33.89 16.70 -0.45
CA SER A 916 35.14 16.98 0.25
C SER A 916 36.26 16.20 -0.42
N GLY A 917 37.31 16.90 -0.82
CA GLY A 917 38.54 16.27 -1.34
C GLY A 917 39.27 15.43 -0.28
N ALA A 918 39.04 15.69 1.01
CA ALA A 918 39.55 14.82 2.08
C ALA A 918 38.78 13.49 2.07
N GLY A 919 39.47 12.41 1.68
CA GLY A 919 38.89 11.07 1.53
C GLY A 919 38.52 10.69 0.09
N ALA A 920 38.91 11.48 -0.91
CA ALA A 920 38.74 11.12 -2.32
C ALA A 920 39.53 9.84 -2.66
N ARG A 921 38.94 8.96 -3.48
CA ARG A 921 39.56 7.70 -3.89
C ARG A 921 39.69 7.65 -5.41
N GLU A 922 40.86 7.24 -5.88
CA GLU A 922 41.14 7.05 -7.29
C GLU A 922 40.81 5.63 -7.71
N TYR A 923 40.21 5.51 -8.89
CA TYR A 923 39.81 4.27 -9.52
C TYR A 923 40.25 4.24 -10.98
N ARG A 924 40.32 3.03 -11.55
CA ARG A 924 40.70 2.82 -12.94
C ARG A 924 39.51 2.35 -13.76
N ALA A 925 39.15 3.09 -14.80
CA ALA A 925 38.09 2.76 -15.73
C ALA A 925 38.64 2.19 -17.05
N ILE A 926 37.99 1.15 -17.58
CA ILE A 926 38.43 0.42 -18.76
C ILE A 926 37.21 0.01 -19.59
N VAL A 927 37.26 0.23 -20.90
CA VAL A 927 36.23 -0.26 -21.83
C VAL A 927 36.53 -1.71 -22.22
N SER A 928 35.55 -2.61 -22.09
CA SER A 928 35.71 -4.03 -22.37
C SER A 928 34.52 -4.65 -23.09
N LYS A 929 34.86 -5.65 -23.92
CA LYS A 929 33.95 -6.60 -24.57
C LYS A 929 34.36 -8.06 -24.34
N HIS A 930 35.20 -8.33 -23.32
CA HIS A 930 35.53 -9.69 -22.92
C HIS A 930 34.37 -10.32 -22.13
N GLY A 931 34.23 -11.65 -22.18
CA GLY A 931 33.09 -12.36 -21.57
C GLY A 931 32.87 -12.01 -20.09
N ALA A 932 33.93 -11.80 -19.30
CA ALA A 932 33.81 -11.39 -17.90
C ALA A 932 33.07 -10.05 -17.70
N ALA A 933 33.24 -9.10 -18.62
CA ALA A 933 32.60 -7.78 -18.53
C ALA A 933 31.07 -7.86 -18.59
N TYR A 934 30.50 -8.89 -19.25
CA TYR A 934 29.06 -9.14 -19.28
C TYR A 934 28.44 -9.19 -17.88
N PHE A 935 29.16 -9.82 -16.95
CA PHE A 935 28.71 -10.07 -15.58
C PHE A 935 28.76 -8.85 -14.67
N ALA A 936 29.42 -7.77 -15.08
CA ALA A 936 29.38 -6.49 -14.35
C ALA A 936 27.95 -5.98 -14.15
N LYS A 937 27.03 -6.30 -15.09
CA LYS A 937 25.61 -5.94 -14.97
C LYS A 937 24.93 -6.62 -13.78
N ALA A 938 25.28 -7.88 -13.52
CA ALA A 938 24.76 -8.63 -12.36
C ALA A 938 25.35 -8.06 -11.06
N ALA A 939 26.67 -7.80 -11.04
CA ALA A 939 27.34 -7.19 -9.88
C ALA A 939 26.80 -5.81 -9.50
N THR A 940 26.34 -5.03 -10.48
CA THR A 940 25.75 -3.69 -10.31
C THR A 940 24.21 -3.67 -10.32
N LYS A 941 23.56 -4.85 -10.29
CA LYS A 941 22.10 -5.02 -10.22
C LYS A 941 21.33 -4.27 -11.33
N ILE A 942 21.84 -4.27 -12.56
CA ILE A 942 21.16 -3.65 -13.71
C ILE A 942 20.04 -4.58 -14.19
N CYS A 943 18.83 -4.05 -14.45
CA CYS A 943 17.66 -4.83 -14.86
C CYS A 943 17.86 -5.67 -16.14
N SER A 944 18.85 -5.33 -16.97
CA SER A 944 19.26 -6.10 -18.16
C SER A 944 20.44 -7.05 -17.90
N ALA A 945 20.64 -7.51 -16.66
CA ALA A 945 21.73 -8.42 -16.28
C ALA A 945 21.82 -9.64 -17.20
N ASP A 946 20.68 -10.29 -17.46
CA ASP A 946 20.63 -11.53 -18.25
C ASP A 946 20.43 -11.32 -19.76
N ASN A 947 20.46 -10.06 -20.24
CA ASN A 947 20.24 -9.76 -21.65
C ASN A 947 21.50 -10.05 -22.48
N GLU A 948 21.65 -11.31 -22.88
CA GLU A 948 22.71 -11.80 -23.76
C GLU A 948 22.61 -11.23 -25.18
N ARG A 949 21.40 -11.02 -25.70
CA ARG A 949 21.17 -10.51 -27.06
C ARG A 949 21.76 -9.11 -27.24
N MET A 950 21.53 -8.23 -26.27
CA MET A 950 22.14 -6.90 -26.21
C MET A 950 23.67 -6.99 -26.19
N TRP A 951 24.24 -7.90 -25.38
CA TRP A 951 25.69 -8.09 -25.29
C TRP A 951 26.30 -8.56 -26.61
N ARG A 952 25.60 -9.36 -27.41
CA ARG A 952 26.11 -9.83 -28.70
C ARG A 952 26.17 -8.75 -29.78
N GLU A 953 25.54 -7.59 -29.59
CA GLU A 953 25.58 -6.51 -30.58
C GLU A 953 26.98 -5.88 -30.70
N PRO A 954 27.49 -5.64 -31.93
CA PRO A 954 28.79 -4.98 -32.15
C PRO A 954 28.86 -3.54 -31.65
N ARG A 955 27.73 -2.82 -31.66
CA ARG A 955 27.68 -1.40 -31.27
C ARG A 955 27.85 -1.17 -29.77
N GLN A 956 27.86 -2.22 -28.95
CA GLN A 956 27.77 -2.09 -27.49
C GLN A 956 29.07 -2.56 -26.81
N ALA A 957 29.42 -1.95 -25.68
CA ALA A 957 30.47 -2.41 -24.78
C ALA A 957 30.19 -1.94 -23.34
N HIS A 958 31.02 -2.36 -22.37
CA HIS A 958 30.93 -1.87 -20.99
C HIS A 958 32.16 -1.05 -20.63
N LEU A 959 31.95 0.08 -19.96
CA LEU A 959 32.95 0.79 -19.18
C LEU A 959 32.94 0.20 -17.76
N LEU A 960 34.03 -0.42 -17.35
CA LEU A 960 34.20 -1.06 -16.06
C LEU A 960 35.14 -0.23 -15.19
N VAL A 961 34.82 -0.04 -13.93
CA VAL A 961 35.63 0.71 -12.97
C VAL A 961 36.14 -0.23 -11.90
N PHE A 962 37.46 -0.28 -11.72
CA PHE A 962 38.14 -1.16 -10.78
C PHE A 962 38.86 -0.37 -9.68
N ASP A 963 38.81 -0.92 -8.47
CA ASP A 963 39.65 -0.57 -7.33
C ASP A 963 40.90 -1.44 -7.40
N GLU A 964 42.00 -0.89 -7.92
CA GLU A 964 43.25 -1.65 -8.11
C GLU A 964 43.81 -2.22 -6.80
N PRO A 965 43.90 -1.45 -5.70
CA PRO A 965 44.33 -1.98 -4.40
C PRO A 965 43.42 -3.11 -3.88
N GLY A 966 42.09 -2.95 -4.01
CA GLY A 966 41.09 -3.94 -3.59
C GLY A 966 40.89 -5.10 -4.56
N ARG A 967 41.53 -5.06 -5.74
CA ARG A 967 41.42 -6.06 -6.82
C ARG A 967 39.98 -6.43 -7.17
N ARG A 968 39.08 -5.44 -7.25
CA ARG A 968 37.64 -5.66 -7.47
C ARG A 968 36.98 -4.62 -8.38
N LEU A 969 35.86 -5.00 -8.99
CA LEU A 969 34.95 -4.09 -9.68
C LEU A 969 34.21 -3.22 -8.65
N VAL A 970 34.08 -1.92 -8.93
CA VAL A 970 33.35 -0.95 -8.08
C VAL A 970 32.22 -0.24 -8.78
N ALA A 971 32.26 -0.08 -10.11
CA ALA A 971 31.19 0.55 -10.88
C ALA A 971 31.24 0.15 -12.35
N MET A 972 30.16 0.43 -13.08
CA MET A 972 30.13 0.26 -14.52
C MET A 972 29.15 1.22 -15.23
N ALA A 973 29.34 1.38 -16.55
CA ALA A 973 28.38 2.00 -17.46
C ALA A 973 28.34 1.24 -18.79
N ILE A 974 27.20 1.30 -19.49
CA ILE A 974 27.04 0.71 -20.83
C ILE A 974 27.35 1.79 -21.88
N LEU A 975 28.19 1.45 -22.85
CA LEU A 975 28.57 2.31 -23.96
C LEU A 975 28.00 1.78 -25.27
N TYR A 976 27.49 2.69 -26.10
CA TYR A 976 27.11 2.44 -27.48
C TYR A 976 27.92 3.32 -28.43
N PHE A 977 28.45 2.71 -29.49
CA PHE A 977 29.13 3.38 -30.59
C PHE A 977 28.28 3.23 -31.84
N GLU A 978 27.50 4.26 -32.16
CA GLU A 978 26.44 4.15 -33.15
C GLU A 978 26.39 5.37 -34.08
N TYR A 979 26.06 5.15 -35.36
CA TYR A 979 25.86 6.24 -36.31
C TYR A 979 24.49 6.86 -36.09
N ILE A 980 24.45 8.12 -35.71
CA ILE A 980 23.22 8.84 -35.41
C ILE A 980 23.11 10.00 -36.39
N ALA A 981 22.35 9.79 -37.48
CA ALA A 981 22.26 10.73 -38.60
C ALA A 981 21.85 12.16 -38.19
N ALA A 982 21.05 12.29 -37.12
CA ALA A 982 20.65 13.58 -36.56
C ALA A 982 21.79 14.36 -35.87
N ILE A 983 22.91 13.69 -35.55
CA ILE A 983 24.13 14.26 -34.98
C ILE A 983 25.21 14.34 -36.06
N ASP A 984 25.61 13.18 -36.61
CA ASP A 984 26.54 13.05 -37.73
C ASP A 984 26.28 11.74 -38.49
N ALA A 985 26.23 11.81 -39.82
CA ALA A 985 25.88 10.68 -40.67
C ALA A 985 27.05 9.75 -41.03
N LYS A 986 28.29 10.14 -40.74
CA LYS A 986 29.52 9.47 -41.19
C LYS A 986 30.45 9.06 -40.07
N THR A 987 30.31 9.68 -38.91
CA THR A 987 31.14 9.43 -37.73
C THR A 987 30.25 8.96 -36.58
N PRO A 988 30.60 7.87 -35.89
CA PRO A 988 29.78 7.36 -34.80
C PRO A 988 29.75 8.31 -33.61
N THR A 989 28.65 8.29 -32.87
CA THR A 989 28.44 8.97 -31.59
C THR A 989 28.61 7.97 -30.45
N LEU A 990 29.26 8.39 -29.36
CA LEU A 990 29.26 7.63 -28.10
C LEU A 990 28.00 7.95 -27.31
N VAL A 991 27.20 6.95 -27.01
CA VAL A 991 26.07 7.06 -26.07
C VAL A 991 26.37 6.26 -24.81
N MET A 992 26.44 6.92 -23.66
CA MET A 992 26.62 6.26 -22.36
C MET A 992 25.29 6.16 -21.63
N ARG A 993 25.06 5.01 -20.97
CA ARG A 993 23.88 4.78 -20.14
C ARG A 993 24.18 3.83 -18.99
N ALA A 994 23.20 3.63 -18.10
CA ALA A 994 23.27 2.68 -16.98
C ALA A 994 24.52 2.84 -16.09
N ILE A 995 24.81 4.07 -15.66
CA ILE A 995 25.87 4.37 -14.68
C ILE A 995 25.43 3.82 -13.33
N ASN A 996 26.13 2.80 -12.82
CA ASN A 996 25.80 2.14 -11.56
C ASN A 996 27.06 1.70 -10.81
N THR A 997 27.00 1.68 -9.49
CA THR A 997 28.06 1.18 -8.60
C THR A 997 27.73 -0.22 -8.09
N VAL A 998 28.76 -1.00 -7.74
CA VAL A 998 28.59 -2.22 -6.95
C VAL A 998 28.15 -1.82 -5.55
N ALA A 999 27.33 -2.64 -4.89
CA ALA A 999 26.88 -2.36 -3.53
C ALA A 999 28.07 -2.05 -2.62
N ASP A 1000 27.95 -0.94 -1.86
CA ASP A 1000 28.90 -0.45 -0.85
C ASP A 1000 30.16 0.24 -1.38
N ALA A 1001 30.45 0.13 -2.68
CA ALA A 1001 31.57 0.83 -3.31
C ALA A 1001 31.37 2.36 -3.39
N ASP A 1002 30.12 2.81 -3.24
CA ASP A 1002 29.71 4.20 -3.21
C ASP A 1002 29.46 4.74 -1.79
N ASN A 1003 29.61 3.90 -0.75
CA ASN A 1003 29.30 4.30 0.62
C ASN A 1003 30.18 5.48 1.05
N GLY A 1004 29.54 6.64 1.19
CA GLY A 1004 30.18 7.89 1.57
C GLY A 1004 30.76 8.70 0.40
N HIS A 1005 30.68 8.22 -0.84
CA HIS A 1005 31.04 9.02 -2.02
C HIS A 1005 29.89 9.90 -2.49
N ASP A 1006 30.22 11.05 -3.06
CA ASP A 1006 29.23 11.99 -3.59
C ASP A 1006 28.74 11.57 -4.99
N ALA A 1007 27.41 11.56 -5.18
CA ALA A 1007 26.79 11.12 -6.43
C ALA A 1007 27.11 12.03 -7.62
N GLU A 1008 27.23 13.35 -7.41
CA GLU A 1008 27.60 14.29 -8.47
C GLU A 1008 29.06 14.07 -8.88
N SER A 1009 29.94 13.81 -7.92
CA SER A 1009 31.34 13.45 -8.19
C SER A 1009 31.45 12.17 -9.03
N ILE A 1010 30.68 11.13 -8.71
CA ILE A 1010 30.64 9.89 -9.51
C ILE A 1010 30.17 10.18 -10.94
N VAL A 1011 29.05 10.89 -11.10
CA VAL A 1011 28.53 11.25 -12.43
C VAL A 1011 29.55 12.05 -13.22
N SER A 1012 30.15 13.08 -12.60
CA SER A 1012 31.16 13.93 -13.22
C SER A 1012 32.36 13.12 -13.71
N ALA A 1013 32.84 12.15 -12.92
CA ALA A 1013 33.92 11.25 -13.32
C ALA A 1013 33.54 10.39 -14.54
N PHE A 1014 32.34 9.80 -14.56
CA PHE A 1014 31.85 9.03 -15.72
C PHE A 1014 31.73 9.88 -16.98
N LEU A 1015 31.13 11.06 -16.88
CA LEU A 1015 30.96 11.96 -18.03
C LEU A 1015 32.30 12.47 -18.56
N SER A 1016 33.26 12.75 -17.67
CA SER A 1016 34.62 13.15 -18.04
C SER A 1016 35.34 12.04 -18.82
N VAL A 1017 35.23 10.78 -18.36
CA VAL A 1017 35.78 9.63 -19.08
C VAL A 1017 35.05 9.38 -20.41
N GLY A 1018 33.72 9.56 -20.46
CA GLY A 1018 32.96 9.48 -21.71
C GLY A 1018 33.44 10.49 -22.75
N LYS A 1019 33.67 11.74 -22.34
CA LYS A 1019 34.28 12.76 -23.19
C LYS A 1019 35.67 12.35 -23.67
N GLN A 1020 36.53 11.85 -22.78
CA GLN A 1020 37.88 11.44 -23.13
C GLN A 1020 37.89 10.27 -24.12
N ILE A 1021 37.03 9.26 -23.94
CA ILE A 1021 36.85 8.16 -24.90
C ILE A 1021 36.45 8.71 -26.27
N ALA A 1022 35.54 9.68 -26.31
CA ALA A 1022 35.08 10.28 -27.55
C ALA A 1022 36.17 11.11 -28.26
N GLU A 1023 37.00 11.82 -27.49
CA GLU A 1023 38.19 12.53 -27.99
C GLU A 1023 39.23 11.56 -28.56
N ASP A 1024 39.64 10.55 -27.80
CA ASP A 1024 40.67 9.59 -28.19
C ASP A 1024 40.31 8.79 -29.45
N ASN A 1025 39.01 8.64 -29.73
CA ASN A 1025 38.48 7.87 -30.87
C ASN A 1025 37.94 8.74 -32.01
N ASN A 1026 38.13 10.06 -31.96
CA ASN A 1026 37.65 11.01 -32.98
C ASN A 1026 36.14 10.85 -33.29
N LEU A 1027 35.31 10.69 -32.25
CA LEU A 1027 33.88 10.50 -32.39
C LEU A 1027 33.15 11.82 -32.67
N ALA A 1028 31.95 11.73 -33.27
CA ALA A 1028 31.15 12.90 -33.63
C ALA A 1028 30.67 13.69 -32.40
N ALA A 1029 30.31 12.96 -31.35
CA ALA A 1029 29.78 13.51 -30.12
C ALA A 1029 29.84 12.46 -29.00
N PHE A 1030 29.65 12.95 -27.78
CA PHE A 1030 29.30 12.15 -26.61
C PHE A 1030 27.92 12.58 -26.10
N ALA A 1031 27.03 11.62 -25.88
CA ALA A 1031 25.66 11.84 -25.50
C ALA A 1031 25.17 10.86 -24.42
N VAL A 1032 24.07 11.22 -23.77
CA VAL A 1032 23.30 10.36 -22.86
C VAL A 1032 21.83 10.31 -23.32
N PRO A 1033 21.12 9.19 -23.14
CA PRO A 1033 19.71 9.11 -23.49
C PRO A 1033 18.85 9.91 -22.51
N ASP A 1034 17.68 10.36 -22.97
CA ASP A 1034 16.70 10.97 -22.08
C ASP A 1034 16.17 9.97 -21.04
N ASN A 1035 15.77 10.49 -19.88
CA ASN A 1035 15.23 9.65 -18.83
C ASN A 1035 13.83 9.15 -19.23
N THR A 1036 13.64 7.84 -19.18
CA THR A 1036 12.36 7.18 -19.50
C THR A 1036 12.01 6.23 -18.36
N ASP A 1037 10.76 5.75 -18.31
CA ASP A 1037 10.27 4.78 -17.31
C ASP A 1037 11.04 3.42 -17.31
N GLN A 1038 12.03 3.25 -18.18
CA GLN A 1038 12.83 2.03 -18.35
C GLN A 1038 14.21 2.10 -17.65
N HIS A 1039 14.44 3.09 -16.78
CA HIS A 1039 15.68 3.26 -16.00
C HIS A 1039 16.95 3.23 -16.87
N LEU A 1040 16.92 3.91 -18.02
CA LEU A 1040 18.02 3.86 -18.98
C LEU A 1040 19.32 4.47 -18.43
N LEU A 1041 19.21 5.49 -17.58
CA LEU A 1041 20.35 6.24 -17.03
C LEU A 1041 21.02 5.54 -15.85
N SER A 1042 20.26 5.11 -14.85
CA SER A 1042 20.72 4.40 -13.65
C SER A 1042 19.52 3.77 -12.95
N ASN A 1043 19.75 2.75 -12.12
CA ASN A 1043 18.74 2.27 -11.17
C ASN A 1043 18.71 3.13 -9.89
N ARG A 1044 19.62 4.10 -9.75
CA ARG A 1044 19.71 5.02 -8.61
C ARG A 1044 19.24 6.42 -8.95
N ASN A 1045 18.29 6.93 -8.16
CA ASN A 1045 17.68 8.24 -8.39
C ASN A 1045 18.63 9.43 -8.17
N ASP A 1046 19.62 9.31 -7.28
CA ASP A 1046 20.62 10.35 -7.04
C ASP A 1046 21.58 10.51 -8.23
N ILE A 1047 22.02 9.40 -8.83
CA ILE A 1047 22.82 9.39 -10.07
C ILE A 1047 21.99 9.94 -11.25
N VAL A 1048 20.72 9.56 -11.38
CA VAL A 1048 19.81 10.12 -12.41
C VAL A 1048 19.71 11.64 -12.28
N ALA A 1049 19.45 12.15 -11.07
CA ALA A 1049 19.35 13.59 -10.83
C ALA A 1049 20.66 14.32 -11.15
N GLY A 1050 21.81 13.74 -10.80
CA GLY A 1050 23.13 14.28 -11.16
C GLY A 1050 23.36 14.35 -12.67
N ILE A 1051 22.94 13.32 -13.42
CA ILE A 1051 23.01 13.31 -14.89
C ILE A 1051 22.07 14.36 -15.48
N GLU A 1052 20.83 14.44 -15.00
CA GLU A 1052 19.83 15.42 -15.45
C GLU A 1052 20.31 16.87 -15.22
N ALA A 1053 20.92 17.15 -14.08
CA ALA A 1053 21.48 18.46 -13.76
C ALA A 1053 22.49 18.97 -14.81
N CYS A 1054 23.17 18.07 -15.53
CA CYS A 1054 24.10 18.43 -16.61
C CYS A 1054 23.41 18.98 -17.88
N TYR A 1055 22.10 18.81 -18.04
CA TYR A 1055 21.33 19.28 -19.21
C TYR A 1055 20.01 19.99 -18.86
N VAL A 1056 19.78 20.35 -17.60
CA VAL A 1056 18.65 21.22 -17.20
C VAL A 1056 18.85 22.64 -17.73
N GLY A 1057 17.90 23.14 -18.55
CA GLY A 1057 17.91 24.50 -19.12
C GLY A 1057 18.31 24.61 -20.60
N VAL A 1058 18.40 23.49 -21.29
CA VAL A 1058 18.96 23.38 -22.65
C VAL A 1058 17.93 23.60 -23.77
N HIS A 1059 18.28 24.39 -24.79
CA HIS A 1059 17.46 24.65 -25.98
C HIS A 1059 17.40 23.44 -26.93
N THR A 1060 16.20 23.08 -27.39
CA THR A 1060 15.97 21.95 -28.32
C THR A 1060 16.40 22.31 -29.74
N ARG A 1061 17.28 21.52 -30.36
CA ARG A 1061 17.71 21.76 -31.74
C ARG A 1061 16.75 21.05 -32.70
N TYR A 1062 15.91 21.82 -33.41
CA TYR A 1062 15.18 21.29 -34.56
C TYR A 1062 16.13 21.13 -35.73
N SER A 1063 16.08 19.97 -36.38
CA SER A 1063 16.84 19.56 -37.56
C SER A 1063 16.61 20.51 -38.74
N GLU A 1064 17.31 21.64 -38.79
CA GLU A 1064 17.56 22.42 -40.02
C GLU A 1064 19.02 22.89 -40.05
N SER A 1065 19.60 22.72 -41.24
CA SER A 1065 21.00 22.90 -41.62
C SER A 1065 21.60 24.21 -41.10
N PHE A 1066 22.52 24.13 -40.13
CA PHE A 1066 23.30 25.28 -39.69
C PHE A 1066 24.79 25.03 -39.94
N HIS A 1067 25.40 25.88 -40.77
CA HIS A 1067 26.86 26.01 -40.87
C HIS A 1067 27.38 26.77 -39.63
N PRO A 1068 28.28 26.21 -38.82
CA PRO A 1068 28.72 26.86 -37.59
C PRO A 1068 29.75 27.97 -37.87
N GLU A 1069 29.31 29.22 -37.87
CA GLU A 1069 30.18 30.38 -37.68
C GLU A 1069 30.20 30.77 -36.20
N SER A 1070 31.04 30.10 -35.40
CA SER A 1070 31.71 30.63 -34.20
C SER A 1070 32.15 29.47 -33.28
N LYS A 1071 33.46 29.42 -33.02
CA LYS A 1071 34.23 28.30 -32.47
C LYS A 1071 34.48 28.45 -30.96
N ALA A 1072 33.48 28.18 -30.14
CA ALA A 1072 33.69 27.90 -28.71
C ALA A 1072 32.78 26.74 -28.29
N SER A 1073 33.30 25.82 -27.45
CA SER A 1073 32.61 24.67 -26.85
C SER A 1073 31.09 24.88 -26.80
N MET A 1074 30.35 24.21 -27.69
CA MET A 1074 28.89 24.33 -27.68
C MET A 1074 28.37 23.84 -26.32
N PRO A 1075 27.43 24.58 -25.69
CA PRO A 1075 26.78 24.08 -24.47
C PRO A 1075 26.01 22.79 -24.78
N PRO A 1076 25.74 21.95 -23.77
CA PRO A 1076 24.92 20.75 -23.94
C PRO A 1076 23.63 21.06 -24.70
N TYR A 1077 23.22 20.17 -25.63
CA TYR A 1077 22.01 20.36 -26.45
C TYR A 1077 21.23 19.06 -26.64
N ALA A 1078 19.91 19.17 -26.77
CA ALA A 1078 19.02 18.02 -27.01
C ALA A 1078 18.78 17.81 -28.51
N VAL A 1079 18.81 16.55 -28.94
CA VAL A 1079 18.54 16.10 -30.30
C VAL A 1079 17.35 15.15 -30.31
N ASN A 1080 16.30 15.51 -31.06
CA ASN A 1080 15.11 14.68 -31.25
C ASN A 1080 15.29 13.76 -32.47
N LEU A 1081 15.18 12.45 -32.23
CA LEU A 1081 15.32 11.40 -33.23
C LEU A 1081 13.98 11.12 -33.92
N ARG A 1082 14.03 10.86 -35.22
CA ARG A 1082 12.84 10.53 -36.04
C ARG A 1082 12.48 9.06 -35.85
N SER A 1083 11.22 8.69 -36.08
CA SER A 1083 10.72 7.31 -35.88
C SER A 1083 11.46 6.21 -36.67
N GLY A 1084 12.25 6.56 -37.69
CA GLY A 1084 13.09 5.62 -38.45
C GLY A 1084 14.59 5.64 -38.09
N GLU A 1085 15.00 6.51 -37.15
CA GLU A 1085 16.39 6.76 -36.76
C GLU A 1085 16.52 6.76 -35.22
N LEU A 1086 15.67 5.98 -34.54
CA LEU A 1086 15.63 5.90 -33.07
C LEU A 1086 16.87 5.18 -32.53
N PHE A 1087 17.39 5.67 -31.41
CA PHE A 1087 18.36 4.95 -30.60
C PHE A 1087 17.62 3.90 -29.77
N TYR A 1088 18.18 2.69 -29.67
CA TYR A 1088 17.60 1.60 -28.87
C TYR A 1088 18.49 1.31 -27.66
N GLY A 1089 17.95 1.51 -26.46
CA GLY A 1089 18.68 1.38 -25.19
C GLY A 1089 19.02 -0.05 -24.76
N TYR A 1090 18.44 -1.08 -25.41
CA TYR A 1090 18.80 -2.49 -25.20
C TYR A 1090 19.38 -3.10 -26.48
N GLU A 1091 18.88 -4.25 -26.95
CA GLU A 1091 19.08 -4.71 -28.32
C GLU A 1091 18.21 -3.91 -29.31
N HIS A 1092 18.58 -3.90 -30.59
CA HIS A 1092 17.81 -3.25 -31.64
C HIS A 1092 16.32 -3.64 -31.59
N GLY A 1093 15.45 -2.62 -31.63
CA GLY A 1093 13.99 -2.78 -31.52
C GLY A 1093 13.44 -2.80 -30.09
N ARG A 1094 14.29 -2.72 -29.05
CA ARG A 1094 13.87 -2.62 -27.65
C ARG A 1094 14.33 -1.31 -27.02
N ALA A 1095 13.50 -0.78 -26.11
CA ALA A 1095 13.74 0.52 -25.45
C ALA A 1095 14.02 1.68 -26.42
N PRO A 1096 13.06 2.03 -27.31
CA PRO A 1096 13.25 3.15 -28.22
C PRO A 1096 13.40 4.48 -27.46
N VAL A 1097 14.42 5.24 -27.82
CA VAL A 1097 14.72 6.57 -27.26
C VAL A 1097 14.48 7.62 -28.33
N HIS A 1098 13.67 8.61 -27.98
CA HIS A 1098 13.30 9.70 -28.88
C HIS A 1098 14.23 10.91 -28.78
N THR A 1099 14.95 11.06 -27.66
CA THR A 1099 15.76 12.23 -27.39
C THR A 1099 17.11 11.81 -26.82
N LEU A 1100 18.18 12.39 -27.37
CA LEU A 1100 19.54 12.27 -26.86
C LEU A 1100 20.05 13.65 -26.43
N HIS A 1101 20.70 13.71 -25.27
CA HIS A 1101 21.36 14.92 -24.76
C HIS A 1101 22.84 14.84 -25.09
N VAL A 1102 23.29 15.69 -26.02
CA VAL A 1102 24.69 15.79 -26.42
C VAL A 1102 25.44 16.65 -25.41
N LEU A 1103 26.45 16.07 -24.77
CA LEU A 1103 27.23 16.71 -23.71
C LEU A 1103 28.61 17.19 -24.19
N TRP A 1104 29.11 16.65 -25.30
CA TRP A 1104 30.38 17.07 -25.90
C TRP A 1104 30.39 16.85 -27.42
N VAL A 1105 31.12 17.72 -28.13
CA VAL A 1105 31.42 17.65 -29.57
C VAL A 1105 32.88 18.09 -29.81
N PRO A 1106 33.57 17.55 -30.84
CA PRO A 1106 34.97 17.88 -31.12
C PRO A 1106 35.15 19.36 -31.51
N ALA A 1107 36.27 19.96 -31.07
CA ALA A 1107 36.69 21.28 -31.52
C ALA A 1107 37.20 21.17 -32.96
N CYS A 1108 36.57 21.86 -33.91
CA CYS A 1108 36.94 21.77 -35.32
C CYS A 1108 38.33 22.40 -35.55
N GLU A 1109 39.33 21.59 -35.92
CA GLU A 1109 40.64 22.09 -36.36
C GLU A 1109 40.44 22.99 -37.57
N SER A 1110 40.99 24.21 -37.50
CA SER A 1110 41.05 25.07 -38.68
C SER A 1110 41.96 24.37 -39.69
N PRO A 1111 41.57 24.21 -40.96
CA PRO A 1111 42.51 23.71 -41.95
C PRO A 1111 43.73 24.63 -41.94
N THR A 1112 44.89 24.08 -41.60
CA THR A 1112 46.18 24.73 -41.81
C THR A 1112 46.15 25.28 -43.23
N PRO A 1113 46.36 26.59 -43.46
CA PRO A 1113 46.45 27.09 -44.82
C PRO A 1113 47.55 26.29 -45.49
N MET A 1114 47.21 25.61 -46.59
CA MET A 1114 48.21 25.03 -47.48
C MET A 1114 49.23 26.13 -47.76
N THR A 1115 50.43 25.97 -47.23
CA THR A 1115 51.57 26.78 -47.66
C THR A 1115 51.73 26.52 -49.16
N ASP A 1116 51.62 27.60 -49.93
CA ASP A 1116 51.81 27.70 -51.38
C ASP A 1116 53.25 27.34 -51.81
N ASP A 1117 53.70 26.12 -51.53
CA ASP A 1117 55.02 25.62 -51.95
C ASP A 1117 54.95 24.44 -52.92
N ALA A 1118 53.75 23.92 -53.23
CA ALA A 1118 53.56 22.92 -54.28
C ALA A 1118 53.23 23.51 -55.67
N THR A 1119 52.92 24.82 -55.77
CA THR A 1119 52.61 25.48 -57.05
C THR A 1119 53.81 26.23 -57.64
N ASN A 1120 54.82 26.57 -56.85
CA ASN A 1120 56.05 27.23 -57.34
C ASN A 1120 57.09 26.24 -57.87
N VAL A 1121 57.12 24.99 -57.39
CA VAL A 1121 58.00 23.93 -57.96
C VAL A 1121 57.46 23.41 -59.30
N ALA A 1122 56.12 23.38 -59.49
CA ALA A 1122 55.49 22.98 -60.75
C ALA A 1122 55.56 24.04 -61.87
N ARG A 1123 55.76 25.33 -61.53
CA ARG A 1123 56.01 26.39 -62.54
C ARG A 1123 57.47 26.55 -62.91
N ALA A 1124 58.42 26.18 -62.05
CA ALA A 1124 59.85 26.18 -62.40
C ALA A 1124 60.25 25.00 -63.29
N LEU A 1125 59.58 23.84 -63.18
CA LEU A 1125 59.88 22.64 -63.97
C LEU A 1125 59.16 22.56 -65.34
N LEU A 1126 58.27 23.51 -65.64
CA LEU A 1126 57.61 23.65 -66.96
C LEU A 1126 58.15 24.83 -67.79
N ALA A 1127 59.24 25.48 -67.35
CA ALA A 1127 59.95 26.52 -68.09
C ALA A 1127 61.38 26.11 -68.55
N GLU A 1128 61.87 24.92 -68.20
CA GLU A 1128 63.14 24.35 -68.69
C GLU A 1128 62.94 22.99 -69.40
N SER A 1129 61.99 22.97 -70.34
CA SER A 1129 61.97 22.01 -71.45
C SER A 1129 61.44 22.70 -72.72
N ASN A 1130 62.27 23.64 -73.20
CA ASN A 1130 62.78 23.59 -74.57
C ASN A 1130 64.25 23.20 -74.47
#